data_AF-A0A496P813-F1
#
_entry.id   AF-A0A496P813-F1
#
_cell.length_a   1.000
_cell.length_b   1.000
_cell.length_c   1.000
_cell.angle_alpha   90.00
_cell.angle_beta   90.00
_cell.angle_gamma   90.00
#
_symmetry.space_group_name_H-M   'P 1'
#
loop_
_entity.id
_entity.type
_entity.pdbx_description
1 polymer ?
#
loop_
_entity_poly.entity_id
_entity_poly.type
_entity_poly.pdbx_seq_one_letter_code
_entity_poly.pdbx_strand_id
1 'polypeptide(L)'
;WDEVVKEIEDGFNLPEEKVSLDKAARVINAYIQEHILDPMGVTMFRAGDIYGYCGFKEEEIQLVKADTMPINDLKSSFFLDDLQLVLRHIDTLKDDDKVLSYINSLNQDIEHYDLLKDTKQMRKWYNPKVLPYGRWPSKFNLSFMQQIAVNIAKENPKDIFSVNGPPGTGKTTLLKDIIASNIVERAAKFCESNHVNDIFKKVVGRDGISFYYDIPSDIALYGMLVLSSNNKAVENITLELPNISSVEEGTNGSTLFHPDSSNQQVDLSYFAKDKKYQFVKSNEVYFTFLADRLAESNEQWGLISARLGKKSNINTFMPVLDVLSSDMSSIMRMPSAQDAFESAKKQFQAQYNLVKTLFDYVTVYEDNIKLIQELNLKTNQLQEDVLSINEELSKYDTLDDDLLNLIEHKNSIETKLIEYNGQRSIIEKLWSATNWSILKAMSNLALLSAIEENTIKFQNIKRELDALHQLVDERESIIKIKDSLLADIKALDGTVQEAEKTQQEILGTLKSSGKDTIYCFDDIASKVMSSDTDRAEAHTAFLYVCNYLNECRERLLYDALQLQKAVVMSDAFRKNMQLLRPYWGSLSDRKKIQKNFDLDIIFPALLNSLMIAVPVISSTFAAVERFLVNCKSKNSLGTIIIDEAGQASPHMLVGALFRAQKAIVVGDPKQIEPVQTVQDLFVERIGGEGIGKYRNKELSVQSLADAQNPFAGIIKNLDGSESWVGCPLVIHRRCKDPMFTVSNELSYGGFMINRTMNPKEPIDPCKESCWITYDASNIGSNTGKDRYIQLQGQIAFELIQKLRARNTKFKDIFIITPFTSVAYGFKKYIKSISDDIVNWTKEDNKKDWLNDNIGTVHTFQGKEAKVVIYMLGCQSDGSANGAIKWVNANNVNVAFTRAKEYVYVIGDA
;
A
#
# COMPACT_ATOMS: atom_id res chain seq x y z
N TRP A 1 14.48 -5.01 61.00
CA TRP A 1 13.31 -5.75 60.51
C TRP A 1 12.67 -6.54 61.65
N ASP A 2 13.45 -7.29 62.42
CA ASP A 2 12.94 -7.99 63.62
C ASP A 2 12.34 -7.06 64.68
N GLU A 3 12.88 -5.85 64.89
CA GLU A 3 12.28 -4.83 65.77
C GLU A 3 10.91 -4.34 65.26
N VAL A 4 10.75 -4.18 63.94
CA VAL A 4 9.48 -3.78 63.31
C VAL A 4 8.44 -4.88 63.43
N VAL A 5 8.85 -6.14 63.21
CA VAL A 5 7.97 -7.30 63.40
C VAL A 5 7.50 -7.36 64.86
N LYS A 6 8.39 -7.12 65.82
CA LYS A 6 8.08 -7.12 67.25
C LYS A 6 7.11 -6.01 67.66
N GLU A 7 7.29 -4.79 67.14
CA GLU A 7 6.37 -3.67 67.39
C GLU A 7 4.97 -3.90 66.79
N ILE A 8 4.90 -4.52 65.60
CA ILE A 8 3.65 -4.92 64.97
C ILE A 8 2.97 -6.03 65.79
N GLU A 9 3.73 -7.03 66.25
CA GLU A 9 3.24 -8.12 67.12
C GLU A 9 2.71 -7.58 68.46
N ASP A 10 3.42 -6.64 69.09
CA ASP A 10 3.00 -5.94 70.31
C ASP A 10 1.71 -5.14 70.08
N GLY A 11 1.56 -4.50 68.91
CA GLY A 11 0.36 -3.78 68.49
C GLY A 11 -0.88 -4.66 68.30
N PHE A 12 -0.71 -5.97 68.04
CA PHE A 12 -1.81 -6.92 68.05
C PHE A 12 -2.21 -7.36 69.45
N ASN A 13 -1.29 -7.31 70.43
CA ASN A 13 -1.51 -7.61 71.84
C ASN A 13 -2.10 -9.02 72.08
N LEU A 14 -1.44 -10.07 71.57
CA LEU A 14 -2.01 -11.43 71.57
C LEU A 14 -1.10 -12.48 72.21
N PRO A 15 -1.55 -13.12 73.30
CA PRO A 15 -1.33 -14.53 73.52
C PRO A 15 -2.35 -15.32 72.67
N GLU A 16 -1.88 -15.90 71.56
CA GLU A 16 -2.53 -16.97 70.78
C GLU A 16 -4.03 -16.80 70.38
N GLU A 17 -4.47 -15.60 69.96
CA GLU A 17 -5.80 -15.43 69.35
C GLU A 17 -5.74 -15.31 67.81
N LYS A 18 -6.63 -16.02 67.11
CA LYS A 18 -6.74 -15.96 65.63
C LYS A 18 -7.28 -14.59 65.19
N VAL A 19 -6.39 -13.70 64.75
CA VAL A 19 -6.75 -12.42 64.11
C VAL A 19 -7.28 -12.66 62.70
N SER A 20 -8.36 -11.97 62.32
CA SER A 20 -8.79 -11.95 60.92
C SER A 20 -7.75 -11.25 60.04
N LEU A 21 -7.53 -11.75 58.82
CA LEU A 21 -6.61 -11.15 57.84
C LEU A 21 -6.85 -9.64 57.63
N ASP A 22 -8.10 -9.19 57.70
CA ASP A 22 -8.44 -7.77 57.51
C ASP A 22 -8.03 -6.90 58.72
N LYS A 23 -8.10 -7.43 59.95
CA LYS A 23 -7.62 -6.74 61.14
C LYS A 23 -6.09 -6.75 61.18
N ALA A 24 -5.46 -7.85 60.76
CA ALA A 24 -4.00 -7.93 60.60
C ALA A 24 -3.48 -6.91 59.58
N ALA A 25 -4.09 -6.87 58.40
CA ALA A 25 -3.71 -5.94 57.35
C ALA A 25 -3.85 -4.48 57.80
N ARG A 26 -4.89 -4.12 58.57
CA ARG A 26 -5.08 -2.72 59.04
C ARG A 26 -3.97 -2.25 59.96
N VAL A 27 -3.57 -3.06 60.94
CA VAL A 27 -2.52 -2.67 61.91
C VAL A 27 -1.16 -2.60 61.22
N ILE A 28 -0.84 -3.58 60.37
CA ILE A 28 0.40 -3.58 59.57
C ILE A 28 0.44 -2.33 58.67
N ASN A 29 -0.66 -2.02 57.99
CA ASN A 29 -0.71 -0.87 57.08
C ASN A 29 -0.67 0.47 57.81
N ALA A 30 -1.28 0.59 58.99
CA ALA A 30 -1.17 1.79 59.83
C ALA A 30 0.28 2.01 60.26
N TYR A 31 0.96 0.95 60.71
CA TYR A 31 2.37 1.01 61.09
C TYR A 31 3.28 1.36 59.91
N ILE A 32 3.09 0.72 58.74
CA ILE A 32 3.84 1.04 57.52
C ILE A 32 3.59 2.50 57.11
N GLN A 33 2.36 2.98 57.20
CA GLN A 33 2.03 4.37 56.88
C GLN A 33 2.75 5.35 57.82
N GLU A 34 2.60 5.18 59.13
CA GLU A 34 3.10 6.14 60.13
C GLU A 34 4.64 6.14 60.25
N HIS A 35 5.27 4.96 60.19
CA HIS A 35 6.69 4.82 60.51
C HIS A 35 7.61 4.59 59.32
N ILE A 36 7.07 4.22 58.16
CA ILE A 36 7.88 4.00 56.94
C ILE A 36 7.53 5.03 55.88
N LEU A 37 6.25 5.16 55.53
CA LEU A 37 5.84 5.94 54.36
C LEU A 37 5.73 7.44 54.65
N ASP A 38 5.17 7.85 55.79
CA ASP A 38 5.06 9.25 56.18
C ASP A 38 6.44 9.93 56.31
N PRO A 39 7.47 9.32 56.94
CA PRO A 39 8.84 9.85 56.94
C PRO A 39 9.46 9.94 55.55
N MET A 40 9.06 9.06 54.62
CA MET A 40 9.47 9.07 53.22
C MET A 40 8.65 10.02 52.34
N GLY A 41 7.63 10.69 52.90
CA GLY A 41 6.74 11.59 52.16
C GLY A 41 5.77 10.87 51.21
N VAL A 42 5.47 9.59 51.46
CA VAL A 42 4.59 8.75 50.63
C VAL A 42 3.25 8.54 51.33
N THR A 43 2.14 8.83 50.64
CA THR A 43 0.81 8.67 51.23
C THR A 43 0.18 7.34 50.77
N MET A 44 -0.33 6.54 51.72
CA MET A 44 -1.07 5.32 51.42
C MET A 44 -2.56 5.64 51.21
N PHE A 45 -3.17 5.13 50.14
CA PHE A 45 -4.62 5.27 49.92
C PHE A 45 -5.28 3.91 49.65
N ARG A 46 -6.54 3.80 50.07
CA ARG A 46 -7.35 2.58 49.92
C ARG A 46 -8.36 2.74 48.79
N ALA A 47 -8.31 1.85 47.80
CA ALA A 47 -9.31 1.76 46.74
C ALA A 47 -9.94 0.36 46.77
N GLY A 48 -11.08 0.22 47.45
CA GLY A 48 -11.69 -1.10 47.71
C GLY A 48 -10.85 -1.93 48.69
N ASP A 49 -10.49 -3.16 48.31
CA ASP A 49 -9.75 -4.12 49.14
C ASP A 49 -8.23 -4.15 48.86
N ILE A 50 -7.73 -3.26 47.99
CA ILE A 50 -6.31 -3.19 47.62
C ILE A 50 -5.73 -1.84 48.09
N TYR A 51 -4.58 -1.90 48.76
CA TYR A 51 -3.82 -0.73 49.20
C TYR A 51 -2.80 -0.34 48.13
N GLY A 52 -2.76 0.94 47.77
CA GLY A 52 -1.79 1.49 46.82
C GLY A 52 -0.93 2.58 47.44
N TYR A 53 0.29 2.73 46.94
CA TYR A 53 1.27 3.74 47.38
C TYR A 53 1.53 4.74 46.26
N CYS A 54 1.52 6.04 46.56
CA CYS A 54 1.93 7.08 45.61
C CYS A 54 2.75 8.14 46.35
N GLY A 55 3.94 8.48 45.83
CA GLY A 55 4.89 9.39 46.46
C GLY A 55 4.56 10.87 46.31
N PHE A 56 3.31 11.27 46.55
CA PHE A 56 2.87 12.67 46.44
C PHE A 56 2.13 13.10 47.71
N LYS A 57 2.32 14.36 48.13
CA LYS A 57 1.63 14.98 49.29
C LYS A 57 0.24 15.48 48.90
N GLU A 58 -0.68 15.54 49.87
CA GLU A 58 -2.08 15.97 49.66
C GLU A 58 -2.21 17.40 49.10
N GLU A 59 -1.25 18.28 49.43
CA GLU A 59 -1.15 19.66 48.94
C GLU A 59 -0.78 19.71 47.44
N GLU A 60 0.06 18.79 46.97
CA GLU A 60 0.42 18.66 45.54
C GLU A 60 -0.78 18.13 44.72
N ILE A 61 -1.61 17.29 45.34
CA ILE A 61 -2.88 16.83 44.76
C ILE A 61 -3.89 17.98 44.67
N GLN A 62 -3.88 18.95 45.59
CA GLN A 62 -4.78 20.10 45.54
C GLN A 62 -4.37 21.14 44.48
N LEU A 63 -3.07 21.36 44.26
CA LEU A 63 -2.58 22.19 43.15
C LEU A 63 -2.93 21.59 41.77
N VAL A 64 -2.92 20.26 41.64
CA VAL A 64 -3.36 19.54 40.41
C VAL A 64 -4.89 19.48 40.29
N LYS A 65 -5.64 19.59 41.39
CA LYS A 65 -7.12 19.64 41.37
C LYS A 65 -7.67 20.98 40.89
N ALA A 66 -6.90 22.06 40.98
CA ALA A 66 -7.36 23.40 40.61
C ALA A 66 -7.25 23.69 39.11
N ASP A 67 -6.30 23.08 38.40
CA ASP A 67 -6.20 23.17 36.94
C ASP A 67 -5.71 21.82 36.35
N THR A 68 -6.56 21.25 35.48
CA THR A 68 -6.29 20.15 34.52
C THR A 68 -6.26 18.67 35.03
N MET A 69 -7.35 17.97 34.69
CA MET A 69 -7.58 16.50 34.60
C MET A 69 -7.44 15.58 35.85
N PRO A 70 -8.44 14.70 36.14
CA PRO A 70 -8.36 13.73 37.24
C PRO A 70 -7.34 12.60 36.98
N ILE A 71 -6.53 12.25 38.00
CA ILE A 71 -5.60 11.10 38.05
C ILE A 71 -6.23 9.75 37.63
N ASN A 72 -7.57 9.62 37.64
CA ASN A 72 -8.28 8.45 37.11
C ASN A 72 -8.07 8.25 35.60
N ASP A 73 -7.77 9.30 34.82
CA ASP A 73 -7.54 9.20 33.38
C ASP A 73 -6.15 8.61 33.05
N LEU A 74 -5.15 8.80 33.93
CA LEU A 74 -3.85 8.13 33.81
C LEU A 74 -3.90 6.66 34.28
N LYS A 75 -4.61 6.36 35.37
CA LYS A 75 -4.82 4.98 35.85
C LYS A 75 -5.74 4.14 34.95
N SER A 76 -6.51 4.76 34.06
CA SER A 76 -7.38 4.09 33.09
C SER A 76 -6.78 4.02 31.66
N SER A 77 -5.54 4.46 31.49
CA SER A 77 -4.85 4.43 30.19
C SER A 77 -4.67 2.99 29.70
N PHE A 78 -5.30 2.68 28.56
CA PHE A 78 -5.33 1.36 27.91
C PHE A 78 -4.00 0.94 27.24
N PHE A 79 -2.88 1.58 27.60
CA PHE A 79 -1.59 1.39 26.94
C PHE A 79 -0.40 1.29 27.91
N LEU A 80 -0.60 1.48 29.22
CA LEU A 80 0.50 1.51 30.19
C LEU A 80 1.13 0.13 30.39
N ASP A 81 0.33 -0.94 30.38
CA ASP A 81 0.86 -2.29 30.54
C ASP A 81 1.67 -2.69 29.30
N ASP A 82 1.25 -2.23 28.12
CA ASP A 82 1.98 -2.41 26.87
C ASP A 82 3.33 -1.67 26.87
N LEU A 83 3.36 -0.42 27.35
CA LEU A 83 4.61 0.32 27.52
C LEU A 83 5.52 -0.34 28.57
N GLN A 84 4.97 -0.85 29.67
CA GLN A 84 5.73 -1.57 30.69
C GLN A 84 6.27 -2.90 30.14
N LEU A 85 5.50 -3.61 29.33
CA LEU A 85 5.94 -4.84 28.66
C LEU A 85 7.17 -4.56 27.79
N VAL A 86 7.13 -3.49 26.98
CA VAL A 86 8.22 -3.12 26.09
C VAL A 86 9.43 -2.65 26.90
N LEU A 87 9.22 -1.82 27.93
CA LEU A 87 10.29 -1.33 28.80
C LEU A 87 11.07 -2.47 29.47
N ARG A 88 10.40 -3.56 29.87
CA ARG A 88 11.06 -4.74 30.46
C ARG A 88 11.93 -5.52 29.47
N HIS A 89 11.73 -5.34 28.17
CA HIS A 89 12.45 -6.05 27.12
C HIS A 89 13.37 -5.14 26.30
N ILE A 90 13.36 -3.82 26.54
CA ILE A 90 14.03 -2.85 25.68
C ILE A 90 15.54 -3.11 25.58
N ASP A 91 16.19 -3.47 26.69
CA ASP A 91 17.62 -3.78 26.76
C ASP A 91 18.00 -5.11 26.07
N THR A 92 17.01 -5.92 25.70
CA THR A 92 17.21 -7.21 24.99
C THR A 92 16.94 -7.10 23.50
N LEU A 93 16.44 -5.96 23.03
CA LEU A 93 16.21 -5.70 21.62
C LEU A 93 17.55 -5.46 20.91
N LYS A 94 17.65 -5.90 19.65
CA LYS A 94 18.77 -5.56 18.79
C LYS A 94 18.67 -4.09 18.39
N ASP A 95 19.79 -3.44 18.12
CA ASP A 95 19.83 -2.03 17.72
C ASP A 95 18.99 -1.73 16.46
N ASP A 96 18.90 -2.70 15.54
CA ASP A 96 18.12 -2.64 14.31
C ASP A 96 16.66 -3.12 14.48
N ASP A 97 16.21 -3.35 15.71
CA ASP A 97 14.85 -3.82 15.95
C ASP A 97 13.81 -2.77 15.59
N LYS A 98 12.72 -3.22 14.95
CA LYS A 98 11.59 -2.37 14.54
C LYS A 98 11.01 -1.51 15.67
N VAL A 99 10.97 -2.00 16.91
CA VAL A 99 10.44 -1.22 18.03
C VAL A 99 11.38 -0.06 18.37
N LEU A 100 12.70 -0.30 18.39
CA LEU A 100 13.68 0.74 18.64
C LEU A 100 13.76 1.74 17.48
N SER A 101 13.74 1.27 16.23
CA SER A 101 13.67 2.12 15.03
C SER A 101 12.43 3.01 15.05
N TYR A 102 11.26 2.47 15.40
CA TYR A 102 10.03 3.26 15.54
C TYR A 102 10.13 4.32 16.64
N ILE A 103 10.60 3.95 17.84
CA ILE A 103 10.73 4.87 18.97
C ILE A 103 11.75 5.98 18.65
N ASN A 104 12.88 5.66 18.03
CA ASN A 104 13.96 6.59 17.69
C ASN A 104 13.79 7.30 16.33
N SER A 105 12.61 7.14 15.71
CA SER A 105 12.35 7.56 14.33
C SER A 105 12.67 9.01 14.00
N LEU A 106 12.44 9.95 14.92
CA LEU A 106 12.68 11.38 14.71
C LEU A 106 14.13 11.80 15.04
N ASN A 107 14.91 10.89 15.63
CA ASN A 107 16.30 11.12 16.03
C ASN A 107 17.31 10.43 15.10
N GLN A 108 16.85 9.69 14.10
CA GLN A 108 17.67 9.03 13.10
C GLN A 108 17.48 9.70 11.74
N ASP A 109 18.58 10.00 11.07
CA ASP A 109 18.56 10.41 9.67
C ASP A 109 18.65 9.16 8.79
N ILE A 110 17.64 8.95 7.95
CA ILE A 110 17.64 7.89 6.94
C ILE A 110 17.60 8.49 5.54
N GLU A 111 18.16 7.76 4.57
CA GLU A 111 18.03 8.13 3.17
C GLU A 111 16.58 7.90 2.72
N HIS A 112 15.93 8.95 2.22
CA HIS A 112 14.61 8.89 1.62
C HIS A 112 14.70 8.95 0.09
N TYR A 113 14.04 8.01 -0.56
CA TYR A 113 13.80 7.99 -1.99
C TYR A 113 12.44 8.66 -2.24
N ASP A 114 12.46 9.82 -2.92
CA ASP A 114 11.24 10.50 -3.36
C ASP A 114 10.59 9.71 -4.50
N LEU A 115 9.64 8.83 -4.15
CA LEU A 115 8.88 8.02 -5.09
C LEU A 115 7.93 8.85 -5.98
N LEU A 116 7.91 10.18 -5.88
CA LEU A 116 7.28 11.04 -6.87
C LEU A 116 8.26 11.47 -7.99
N LYS A 117 9.56 11.19 -7.84
CA LYS A 117 10.62 11.60 -8.78
C LYS A 117 11.62 10.51 -9.15
N ASP A 118 11.83 9.52 -8.29
CA ASP A 118 12.82 8.47 -8.47
C ASP A 118 12.29 7.32 -9.33
N THR A 119 12.42 7.47 -10.65
CA THR A 119 12.01 6.44 -11.61
C THR A 119 12.80 5.13 -11.49
N LYS A 120 14.02 5.16 -10.93
CA LYS A 120 14.82 3.94 -10.70
C LYS A 120 14.18 3.10 -9.60
N GLN A 121 13.79 3.73 -8.50
CA GLN A 121 13.09 3.04 -7.41
C GLN A 121 11.70 2.59 -7.84
N MET A 122 10.96 3.41 -8.59
CA MET A 122 9.68 2.98 -9.16
C MET A 122 9.83 1.73 -10.03
N ARG A 123 10.82 1.68 -10.94
CA ARG A 123 11.09 0.50 -11.79
C ARG A 123 11.51 -0.73 -10.97
N LYS A 124 12.34 -0.52 -9.94
CA LYS A 124 12.74 -1.60 -9.01
C LYS A 124 11.53 -2.22 -8.30
N TRP A 125 10.53 -1.41 -7.95
CA TRP A 125 9.36 -1.86 -7.21
C TRP A 125 8.13 -2.12 -8.07
N TYR A 126 8.19 -1.86 -9.38
CA TYR A 126 7.16 -2.26 -10.34
C TYR A 126 7.81 -2.96 -11.53
N ASN A 127 8.02 -4.26 -11.37
CA ASN A 127 8.45 -5.18 -12.43
C ASN A 127 7.77 -6.55 -12.22
N PRO A 128 7.79 -7.45 -13.22
CA PRO A 128 7.09 -8.73 -13.16
C PRO A 128 7.47 -9.62 -11.98
N LYS A 129 8.72 -9.55 -11.52
CA LYS A 129 9.27 -10.44 -10.48
C LYS A 129 8.79 -10.11 -9.07
N VAL A 130 8.41 -8.86 -8.82
CA VAL A 130 7.96 -8.39 -7.48
C VAL A 130 6.44 -8.33 -7.35
N LEU A 131 5.69 -8.60 -8.42
CA LEU A 131 4.23 -8.58 -8.39
C LEU A 131 3.67 -9.74 -7.52
N PRO A 132 2.60 -9.50 -6.75
CA PRO A 132 1.96 -10.55 -5.98
C PRO A 132 1.21 -11.53 -6.91
N TYR A 133 1.37 -12.83 -6.66
CA TYR A 133 0.67 -13.86 -7.42
C TYR A 133 -0.82 -13.90 -7.10
N GLY A 134 -1.19 -13.62 -5.85
CA GLY A 134 -2.59 -13.39 -5.46
C GLY A 134 -3.04 -11.99 -5.80
N ARG A 135 -4.33 -11.85 -6.10
CA ARG A 135 -5.01 -10.56 -6.27
C ARG A 135 -6.43 -10.65 -5.74
N TRP A 136 -6.92 -9.56 -5.15
CA TRP A 136 -8.32 -9.46 -4.76
C TRP A 136 -9.23 -9.35 -5.99
N PRO A 137 -10.40 -10.02 -6.03
CA PRO A 137 -11.32 -9.95 -7.17
C PRO A 137 -11.81 -8.53 -7.41
N SER A 138 -11.52 -7.98 -8.60
CA SER A 138 -11.98 -6.64 -8.93
C SER A 138 -11.95 -6.36 -10.43
N LYS A 139 -13.01 -5.71 -10.90
CA LYS A 139 -13.11 -5.11 -12.23
C LYS A 139 -11.95 -4.15 -12.58
N PHE A 140 -11.36 -3.49 -11.59
CA PHE A 140 -10.32 -2.48 -11.82
C PHE A 140 -8.98 -2.90 -11.21
N ASN A 141 -7.90 -2.77 -11.97
CA ASN A 141 -6.53 -2.93 -11.48
C ASN A 141 -6.14 -1.79 -10.52
N LEU A 142 -5.12 -2.06 -9.70
CA LEU A 142 -4.48 -1.05 -8.85
C LEU A 142 -3.85 0.04 -9.72
N SER A 143 -3.94 1.29 -9.26
CA SER A 143 -3.16 2.38 -9.87
C SER A 143 -1.67 2.17 -9.66
N PHE A 144 -0.84 2.87 -10.45
CA PHE A 144 0.61 2.68 -10.47
C PHE A 144 1.26 2.74 -9.07
N MET A 145 0.96 3.78 -8.29
CA MET A 145 1.52 3.93 -6.94
C MET A 145 0.91 2.97 -5.92
N GLN A 146 -0.34 2.54 -6.10
CA GLN A 146 -0.92 1.49 -5.27
C GLN A 146 -0.20 0.16 -5.52
N GLN A 147 0.08 -0.20 -6.78
CA GLN A 147 0.79 -1.43 -7.10
C GLN A 147 2.22 -1.43 -6.54
N ILE A 148 2.94 -0.30 -6.66
CA ILE A 148 4.26 -0.13 -6.01
C ILE A 148 4.15 -0.34 -4.50
N ALA A 149 3.15 0.27 -3.84
CA ALA A 149 2.94 0.11 -2.41
C ALA A 149 2.64 -1.35 -2.02
N VAL A 150 1.82 -2.09 -2.78
CA VAL A 150 1.58 -3.52 -2.53
C VAL A 150 2.87 -4.33 -2.69
N ASN A 151 3.66 -4.06 -3.73
CA ASN A 151 4.90 -4.79 -3.99
C ASN A 151 5.93 -4.56 -2.87
N ILE A 152 6.08 -3.32 -2.40
CA ILE A 152 6.94 -3.00 -1.26
C ILE A 152 6.40 -3.63 0.03
N ALA A 153 5.08 -3.59 0.26
CA ALA A 153 4.46 -4.18 1.44
C ALA A 153 4.61 -5.70 1.51
N LYS A 154 4.62 -6.39 0.36
CA LYS A 154 4.86 -7.83 0.27
C LYS A 154 6.26 -8.19 0.77
N GLU A 155 7.28 -7.52 0.24
CA GLU A 155 8.68 -7.77 0.63
C GLU A 155 8.94 -7.25 2.07
N ASN A 156 8.43 -6.06 2.38
CA ASN A 156 8.58 -5.30 3.63
C ASN A 156 10.02 -5.33 4.19
N PRO A 157 10.98 -4.66 3.52
CA PRO A 157 12.42 -4.81 3.81
C PRO A 157 12.86 -4.22 5.16
N LYS A 158 11.99 -3.50 5.88
CA LYS A 158 12.31 -2.79 7.13
C LYS A 158 11.39 -3.16 8.30
N ASP A 159 10.60 -4.23 8.16
CA ASP A 159 9.53 -4.68 9.05
C ASP A 159 8.39 -3.68 9.30
N ILE A 160 8.63 -2.36 9.18
CA ILE A 160 7.63 -1.29 9.19
C ILE A 160 7.62 -0.65 7.80
N PHE A 161 6.46 -0.68 7.16
CA PHE A 161 6.23 0.02 5.90
C PHE A 161 5.05 0.97 6.04
N SER A 162 5.23 2.23 5.63
CA SER A 162 4.17 3.24 5.71
C SER A 162 3.67 3.64 4.33
N VAL A 163 2.35 3.85 4.23
CA VAL A 163 1.69 4.29 3.01
C VAL A 163 0.86 5.53 3.33
N ASN A 164 1.16 6.62 2.66
CA ASN A 164 0.36 7.83 2.74
C ASN A 164 -0.79 7.72 1.73
N GLY A 165 -2.01 7.59 2.26
CA GLY A 165 -3.22 7.48 1.48
C GLY A 165 -4.16 8.65 1.73
N PRO A 166 -4.08 9.73 0.91
CA PRO A 166 -5.05 10.82 0.96
C PRO A 166 -6.52 10.36 0.80
N PRO A 167 -7.52 11.20 1.07
CA PRO A 167 -8.92 10.89 0.82
C PRO A 167 -9.14 10.46 -0.63
N GLY A 168 -9.93 9.40 -0.85
CA GLY A 168 -10.31 8.98 -2.20
C GLY A 168 -9.22 8.31 -3.04
N THR A 169 -8.06 7.95 -2.46
CA THR A 169 -6.95 7.30 -3.18
C THR A 169 -6.95 5.77 -3.13
N GLY A 170 -8.01 5.17 -2.58
CA GLY A 170 -8.21 3.72 -2.60
C GLY A 170 -7.39 2.93 -1.57
N LYS A 171 -7.24 3.45 -0.33
CA LYS A 171 -6.61 2.73 0.80
C LYS A 171 -7.17 1.33 1.00
N THR A 172 -8.50 1.16 1.02
CA THR A 172 -9.11 -0.16 1.20
C THR A 172 -8.81 -1.11 0.05
N THR A 173 -8.74 -0.60 -1.19
CA THR A 173 -8.35 -1.40 -2.36
C THR A 173 -6.91 -1.91 -2.21
N LEU A 174 -5.99 -1.06 -1.75
CA LEU A 174 -4.62 -1.46 -1.43
C LEU A 174 -4.60 -2.58 -0.38
N LEU A 175 -5.35 -2.42 0.71
CA LEU A 175 -5.41 -3.41 1.79
C LEU A 175 -5.95 -4.77 1.32
N LYS A 176 -6.97 -4.77 0.46
CA LYS A 176 -7.55 -5.98 -0.13
C LYS A 176 -6.50 -6.80 -0.90
N ASP A 177 -5.67 -6.16 -1.71
CA ASP A 177 -4.60 -6.86 -2.45
C ASP A 177 -3.46 -7.35 -1.55
N ILE A 178 -3.10 -6.61 -0.49
CA ILE A 178 -2.16 -7.09 0.53
C ILE A 178 -2.71 -8.34 1.23
N ILE A 179 -4.00 -8.34 1.60
CA ILE A 179 -4.69 -9.48 2.21
C ILE A 179 -4.68 -10.68 1.25
N ALA A 180 -5.01 -10.47 -0.03
CA ALA A 180 -4.99 -11.53 -1.04
C ALA A 180 -3.59 -12.13 -1.21
N SER A 181 -2.56 -11.29 -1.26
CA SER A 181 -1.17 -11.73 -1.32
C SER A 181 -0.81 -12.61 -0.11
N ASN A 182 -1.11 -12.16 1.11
CA ASN A 182 -0.79 -12.92 2.33
C ASN A 182 -1.52 -14.28 2.39
N ILE A 183 -2.77 -14.36 1.91
CA ILE A 183 -3.51 -15.63 1.88
C ILE A 183 -2.88 -16.62 0.90
N VAL A 184 -2.47 -16.16 -0.28
CA VAL A 184 -1.82 -17.02 -1.30
C VAL A 184 -0.43 -17.48 -0.83
N GLU A 185 0.37 -16.60 -0.25
CA GLU A 185 1.70 -16.94 0.27
C GLU A 185 1.59 -17.93 1.46
N ARG A 186 0.58 -17.77 2.33
CA ARG A 186 0.29 -18.74 3.40
C ARG A 186 -0.12 -20.11 2.84
N ALA A 187 -0.95 -20.13 1.78
CA ALA A 187 -1.34 -21.37 1.12
C ALA A 187 -0.14 -22.09 0.49
N ALA A 188 0.81 -21.36 -0.08
CA ALA A 188 2.06 -21.92 -0.57
C ALA A 188 2.86 -22.62 0.54
N LYS A 189 2.88 -22.05 1.76
CA LYS A 189 3.48 -22.70 2.94
C LYS A 189 2.75 -23.97 3.38
N PHE A 190 1.42 -24.00 3.32
CA PHE A 190 0.68 -25.24 3.61
C PHE A 190 1.07 -26.38 2.66
N CYS A 191 1.38 -26.09 1.39
CA CYS A 191 1.79 -27.09 0.42
C CYS A 191 3.13 -27.77 0.72
N GLU A 192 3.97 -27.21 1.60
CA GLU A 192 5.23 -27.84 2.03
C GLU A 192 5.00 -29.10 2.87
N SER A 193 3.81 -29.24 3.49
CA SER A 193 3.43 -30.40 4.30
C SER A 193 2.72 -31.49 3.47
N ASN A 194 2.99 -32.77 3.76
CA ASN A 194 2.33 -33.90 3.12
C ASN A 194 0.97 -34.21 3.76
N HIS A 195 0.88 -34.13 5.08
CA HIS A 195 -0.34 -34.37 5.84
C HIS A 195 -0.85 -33.07 6.49
N VAL A 196 -2.17 -32.87 6.53
CA VAL A 196 -2.78 -31.62 6.99
C VAL A 196 -2.46 -31.28 8.45
N ASN A 197 -2.35 -32.30 9.30
CA ASN A 197 -1.97 -32.11 10.71
C ASN A 197 -0.48 -31.76 10.90
N ASP A 198 0.39 -32.04 9.93
CA ASP A 198 1.84 -31.79 10.03
C ASP A 198 2.18 -30.30 9.90
N ILE A 199 1.24 -29.50 9.39
CA ILE A 199 1.31 -28.03 9.37
C ILE A 199 1.47 -27.49 10.80
N PHE A 200 0.96 -28.23 11.78
CA PHE A 200 0.96 -27.84 13.17
C PHE A 200 1.96 -28.67 13.98
N LYS A 201 2.60 -28.03 14.97
CA LYS A 201 3.52 -28.70 15.89
C LYS A 201 2.82 -29.02 17.20
N LYS A 202 2.68 -30.31 17.53
CA LYS A 202 2.10 -30.72 18.82
C LYS A 202 2.98 -30.28 19.99
N VAL A 203 2.37 -29.62 20.98
CA VAL A 203 3.02 -29.23 22.24
C VAL A 203 2.25 -29.83 23.41
N VAL A 204 2.96 -30.59 24.25
CA VAL A 204 2.39 -31.30 25.40
C VAL A 204 2.43 -30.39 26.63
N GLY A 205 1.34 -30.40 27.40
CA GLY A 205 1.20 -29.63 28.64
C GLY A 205 1.91 -30.28 29.82
N ARG A 206 1.82 -29.62 30.99
CA ARG A 206 2.50 -30.06 32.22
C ARG A 206 2.05 -31.43 32.74
N ASP A 207 0.84 -31.86 32.38
CA ASP A 207 0.26 -33.13 32.81
C ASP A 207 0.66 -34.33 31.94
N GLY A 208 1.42 -34.11 30.86
CA GLY A 208 1.83 -35.15 29.90
C GLY A 208 0.70 -35.70 29.02
N ILE A 209 -0.55 -35.26 29.23
CA ILE A 209 -1.75 -35.80 28.57
C ILE A 209 -2.44 -34.72 27.73
N SER A 210 -2.62 -33.53 28.29
CA SER A 210 -3.19 -32.39 27.58
C SER A 210 -2.17 -31.87 26.57
N PHE A 211 -2.65 -31.47 25.39
CA PHE A 211 -1.80 -30.87 24.36
C PHE A 211 -2.58 -29.82 23.56
N TYR A 212 -1.81 -28.91 22.97
CA TYR A 212 -2.25 -27.98 21.94
C TYR A 212 -1.32 -28.09 20.74
N TYR A 213 -1.62 -27.32 19.70
CA TYR A 213 -0.84 -27.27 18.48
C TYR A 213 -0.31 -25.86 18.27
N ASP A 214 0.99 -25.74 18.07
CA ASP A 214 1.63 -24.49 17.70
C ASP A 214 1.74 -24.37 16.17
N ILE A 215 1.86 -23.13 15.68
CA ILE A 215 1.99 -22.84 14.24
C ILE A 215 3.40 -22.32 13.98
N PRO A 216 4.13 -22.89 13.00
CA PRO A 216 5.43 -22.38 12.59
C PRO A 216 5.41 -20.87 12.31
N SER A 217 6.47 -20.16 12.72
CA SER A 217 6.53 -18.69 12.67
C SER A 217 6.40 -18.13 11.25
N ASP A 218 6.88 -18.86 10.25
CA ASP A 218 6.81 -18.50 8.83
C ASP A 218 5.39 -18.65 8.25
N ILE A 219 4.53 -19.48 8.86
CA ILE A 219 3.09 -19.54 8.56
C ILE A 219 2.34 -18.47 9.35
N ALA A 220 2.66 -18.31 10.64
CA ALA A 220 2.03 -17.34 11.52
C ALA A 220 2.22 -15.89 11.03
N LEU A 221 3.32 -15.61 10.31
CA LEU A 221 3.61 -14.33 9.65
C LEU A 221 2.42 -13.75 8.86
N TYR A 222 1.66 -14.63 8.19
CA TYR A 222 0.56 -14.24 7.31
C TYR A 222 -0.79 -14.05 8.02
N GLY A 223 -0.85 -14.27 9.35
CA GLY A 223 -2.00 -13.85 10.15
C GLY A 223 -2.05 -12.32 10.23
N MET A 224 -3.24 -11.73 10.05
CA MET A 224 -3.39 -10.27 9.96
C MET A 224 -4.26 -9.72 11.08
N LEU A 225 -3.72 -8.76 11.83
CA LEU A 225 -4.44 -7.98 12.84
C LEU A 225 -4.53 -6.51 12.40
N VAL A 226 -5.73 -6.08 12.05
CA VAL A 226 -6.03 -4.70 11.64
C VAL A 226 -6.39 -3.86 12.85
N LEU A 227 -5.69 -2.74 13.05
CA LEU A 227 -5.81 -1.84 14.19
C LEU A 227 -6.22 -0.44 13.74
N SER A 228 -7.10 0.21 14.50
CA SER A 228 -7.41 1.62 14.32
C SER A 228 -7.81 2.29 15.64
N SER A 229 -7.64 3.62 15.74
CA SER A 229 -8.17 4.41 16.86
C SER A 229 -9.67 4.68 16.70
N ASN A 230 -10.21 4.52 15.48
CA ASN A 230 -11.61 4.80 15.16
C ASN A 230 -12.46 3.50 15.14
N ASN A 231 -13.46 3.41 16.02
CA ASN A 231 -14.38 2.28 16.06
C ASN A 231 -15.10 2.02 14.72
N LYS A 232 -15.39 3.09 13.94
CA LYS A 232 -16.07 2.98 12.66
C LYS A 232 -15.14 2.47 11.56
N ALA A 233 -13.86 2.85 11.57
CA ALA A 233 -12.86 2.32 10.63
C ALA A 233 -12.70 0.80 10.81
N VAL A 234 -12.60 0.33 12.06
CA VAL A 234 -12.58 -1.10 12.39
C VAL A 234 -13.81 -1.83 11.87
N GLU A 235 -14.99 -1.22 12.02
CA GLU A 235 -16.26 -1.79 11.55
C GLU A 235 -16.33 -1.85 10.03
N ASN A 236 -15.90 -0.78 9.34
CA ASN A 236 -15.90 -0.72 7.88
C ASN A 236 -15.06 -1.85 7.28
N ILE A 237 -13.83 -2.07 7.75
CA ILE A 237 -12.99 -3.17 7.26
C ILE A 237 -13.65 -4.53 7.54
N THR A 238 -14.24 -4.72 8.72
CA THR A 238 -14.85 -6.00 9.10
C THR A 238 -16.08 -6.34 8.27
N LEU A 239 -16.89 -5.34 7.93
CA LEU A 239 -18.15 -5.54 7.21
C LEU A 239 -17.96 -5.50 5.68
N GLU A 240 -16.97 -4.76 5.19
CA GLU A 240 -16.73 -4.62 3.75
C GLU A 240 -16.08 -5.86 3.14
N LEU A 241 -15.03 -6.41 3.77
CA LEU A 241 -14.29 -7.55 3.23
C LEU A 241 -15.16 -8.81 2.97
N PRO A 242 -16.07 -9.24 3.87
CA PRO A 242 -16.89 -10.43 3.66
C PRO A 242 -18.11 -10.18 2.76
N ASN A 243 -18.48 -8.92 2.46
CA ASN A 243 -19.68 -8.61 1.70
C ASN A 243 -19.49 -8.94 0.20
N ILE A 244 -20.49 -9.54 -0.44
CA ILE A 244 -20.46 -9.93 -1.87
C ILE A 244 -20.12 -8.74 -2.77
N SER A 245 -20.59 -7.53 -2.47
CA SER A 245 -20.25 -6.30 -3.23
C SER A 245 -18.75 -6.01 -3.31
N SER A 246 -17.94 -6.58 -2.41
CA SER A 246 -16.49 -6.46 -2.43
C SER A 246 -15.80 -7.34 -3.47
N VAL A 247 -16.52 -8.31 -4.05
CA VAL A 247 -16.04 -9.32 -5.02
C VAL A 247 -17.01 -9.55 -6.20
N GLU A 248 -18.07 -8.74 -6.31
CA GLU A 248 -19.27 -9.00 -7.14
C GLU A 248 -19.00 -9.11 -8.64
N GLU A 249 -18.03 -8.34 -9.16
CA GLU A 249 -17.49 -8.50 -10.51
C GLU A 249 -15.97 -8.61 -10.41
N GLY A 250 -15.46 -9.85 -10.44
CA GLY A 250 -14.04 -10.11 -10.70
C GLY A 250 -13.65 -9.64 -12.11
N THR A 251 -12.39 -9.89 -12.49
CA THR A 251 -11.93 -9.60 -13.84
C THR A 251 -12.83 -10.30 -14.87
N ASN A 252 -13.23 -9.57 -15.92
CA ASN A 252 -14.17 -10.04 -16.95
C ASN A 252 -15.53 -10.55 -16.46
N GLY A 253 -16.00 -10.08 -15.30
CA GLY A 253 -17.31 -10.47 -14.76
C GLY A 253 -17.32 -11.86 -14.13
N SER A 254 -16.15 -12.36 -13.72
CA SER A 254 -16.02 -13.62 -12.98
C SER A 254 -16.84 -13.60 -11.69
N THR A 255 -17.59 -14.67 -11.42
CA THR A 255 -18.44 -14.87 -10.24
C THR A 255 -17.90 -15.93 -9.27
N LEU A 256 -16.59 -16.25 -9.34
CA LEU A 256 -15.92 -17.30 -8.55
C LEU A 256 -16.25 -17.27 -7.06
N PHE A 257 -16.37 -16.07 -6.49
CA PHE A 257 -16.61 -15.85 -5.06
C PHE A 257 -18.09 -15.69 -4.72
N HIS A 258 -18.98 -15.68 -5.71
CA HIS A 258 -20.41 -15.51 -5.49
C HIS A 258 -21.02 -16.83 -4.98
N PRO A 259 -21.65 -16.88 -3.79
CA PRO A 259 -22.18 -18.14 -3.24
C PRO A 259 -23.16 -18.85 -4.17
N ASP A 260 -24.00 -18.09 -4.88
CA ASP A 260 -24.98 -18.64 -5.84
C ASP A 260 -24.31 -19.37 -7.03
N SER A 261 -23.01 -19.15 -7.29
CA SER A 261 -22.22 -19.87 -8.30
C SER A 261 -21.51 -21.12 -7.76
N SER A 262 -21.57 -21.37 -6.45
CA SER A 262 -20.93 -22.53 -5.82
C SER A 262 -21.82 -23.77 -5.84
N ASN A 263 -21.23 -24.92 -6.17
CA ASN A 263 -21.88 -26.23 -6.08
C ASN A 263 -21.75 -26.87 -4.69
N GLN A 264 -20.91 -26.33 -3.80
CA GLN A 264 -20.73 -26.86 -2.45
C GLN A 264 -21.90 -26.42 -1.56
N GLN A 265 -22.42 -27.36 -0.76
CA GLN A 265 -23.51 -27.10 0.18
C GLN A 265 -23.14 -27.50 1.61
N VAL A 266 -23.58 -26.68 2.56
CA VAL A 266 -23.49 -26.93 4.01
C VAL A 266 -24.77 -27.56 4.51
N ASP A 267 -24.64 -28.51 5.44
CA ASP A 267 -25.80 -29.07 6.13
C ASP A 267 -26.30 -28.13 7.25
N LEU A 268 -27.31 -27.33 6.93
CA LEU A 268 -27.89 -26.38 7.89
C LEU A 268 -28.74 -27.05 8.99
N SER A 269 -29.03 -28.36 8.90
CA SER A 269 -29.83 -29.06 9.92
C SER A 269 -29.14 -29.06 11.29
N TYR A 270 -27.81 -29.01 11.33
CA TYR A 270 -27.01 -28.86 12.55
C TYR A 270 -27.32 -27.57 13.32
N PHE A 271 -27.89 -26.56 12.67
CA PHE A 271 -28.14 -25.24 13.24
C PHE A 271 -29.63 -24.89 13.41
N ALA A 272 -30.53 -25.86 13.23
CA ALA A 272 -31.98 -25.63 13.25
C ALA A 272 -32.52 -24.97 14.55
N LYS A 273 -31.77 -25.03 15.65
CA LYS A 273 -32.12 -24.41 16.93
C LYS A 273 -31.72 -22.94 17.05
N ASP A 274 -30.80 -22.46 16.22
CA ASP A 274 -30.31 -21.09 16.27
C ASP A 274 -31.05 -20.24 15.24
N LYS A 275 -31.94 -19.37 15.74
CA LYS A 275 -32.79 -18.50 14.90
C LYS A 275 -31.99 -17.60 13.96
N LYS A 276 -30.74 -17.27 14.26
CA LYS A 276 -29.92 -16.41 13.38
C LYS A 276 -29.52 -17.11 12.08
N TYR A 277 -29.56 -18.44 12.03
CA TYR A 277 -29.33 -19.18 10.78
C TYR A 277 -30.50 -19.11 9.79
N GLN A 278 -31.63 -18.47 10.15
CA GLN A 278 -32.73 -18.23 9.21
C GLN A 278 -32.32 -17.33 8.03
N PHE A 279 -31.27 -16.53 8.19
CA PHE A 279 -30.74 -15.63 7.16
C PHE A 279 -29.70 -16.32 6.26
N VAL A 280 -29.34 -17.57 6.52
CA VAL A 280 -28.17 -18.22 5.92
C VAL A 280 -28.58 -19.08 4.72
N LYS A 281 -27.86 -18.96 3.60
CA LYS A 281 -27.99 -19.87 2.45
C LYS A 281 -27.12 -21.12 2.62
N SER A 282 -27.52 -22.23 2.00
CA SER A 282 -26.72 -23.47 2.02
C SER A 282 -25.47 -23.42 1.16
N ASN A 283 -25.44 -22.54 0.16
CA ASN A 283 -24.33 -22.41 -0.78
C ASN A 283 -23.08 -21.87 -0.07
N GLU A 284 -21.93 -22.44 -0.39
CA GLU A 284 -20.73 -22.27 0.41
C GLU A 284 -19.49 -22.00 -0.45
N VAL A 285 -18.75 -20.96 -0.10
CA VAL A 285 -17.45 -20.62 -0.73
C VAL A 285 -16.34 -20.77 0.30
N TYR A 286 -16.38 -19.97 1.36
CA TYR A 286 -15.39 -19.97 2.43
C TYR A 286 -16.03 -19.61 3.78
N PHE A 287 -16.58 -20.60 4.47
CA PHE A 287 -17.38 -20.48 5.68
C PHE A 287 -18.48 -19.40 5.55
N THR A 288 -19.11 -19.33 4.39
CA THR A 288 -20.15 -18.36 4.03
C THR A 288 -21.28 -18.39 5.05
N PHE A 289 -21.70 -19.60 5.44
CA PHE A 289 -22.75 -19.80 6.44
C PHE A 289 -22.44 -19.21 7.83
N LEU A 290 -21.15 -19.14 8.21
CA LEU A 290 -20.71 -18.49 9.46
C LEU A 290 -20.65 -16.97 9.31
N ALA A 291 -20.25 -16.48 8.14
CA ALA A 291 -20.21 -15.06 7.83
C ALA A 291 -21.62 -14.46 7.80
N ASP A 292 -22.56 -15.09 7.08
CA ASP A 292 -23.96 -14.71 7.03
C ASP A 292 -24.58 -14.65 8.42
N ARG A 293 -24.29 -15.67 9.25
CA ARG A 293 -24.75 -15.72 10.64
C ARG A 293 -24.17 -14.60 11.51
N LEU A 294 -22.92 -14.19 11.26
CA LEU A 294 -22.26 -13.12 12.01
C LEU A 294 -22.80 -11.74 11.59
N ALA A 295 -23.12 -11.56 10.31
CA ALA A 295 -23.68 -10.34 9.74
C ALA A 295 -25.21 -10.23 9.91
N GLU A 296 -25.89 -11.34 10.20
CA GLU A 296 -27.35 -11.45 10.17
C GLU A 296 -27.95 -11.07 8.79
N SER A 297 -27.22 -11.40 7.71
CA SER A 297 -27.62 -11.17 6.31
C SER A 297 -27.16 -12.31 5.42
N ASN A 298 -27.71 -12.42 4.20
CA ASN A 298 -27.28 -13.37 3.15
C ASN A 298 -26.39 -12.73 2.08
N GLU A 299 -25.78 -11.60 2.43
CA GLU A 299 -24.97 -10.78 1.52
C GLU A 299 -23.47 -11.05 1.70
N GLN A 300 -23.08 -12.10 2.43
CA GLN A 300 -21.67 -12.42 2.64
C GLN A 300 -21.20 -13.50 1.68
N TRP A 301 -19.96 -13.40 1.21
CA TRP A 301 -19.33 -14.43 0.40
C TRP A 301 -18.46 -15.38 1.23
N GLY A 302 -17.89 -14.93 2.35
CA GLY A 302 -17.05 -15.77 3.19
C GLY A 302 -16.59 -15.14 4.50
N LEU A 303 -16.17 -15.98 5.47
CA LEU A 303 -15.68 -15.57 6.78
C LEU A 303 -14.21 -15.09 6.70
N ILE A 304 -13.98 -14.05 5.91
CA ILE A 304 -12.64 -13.52 5.67
C ILE A 304 -12.14 -12.61 6.80
N SER A 305 -13.06 -11.99 7.53
CA SER A 305 -12.74 -11.09 8.62
C SER A 305 -13.72 -11.14 9.80
N ALA A 306 -13.23 -10.82 11.00
CA ALA A 306 -14.05 -10.65 12.19
C ALA A 306 -13.51 -9.54 13.11
N ARG A 307 -14.44 -8.80 13.72
CA ARG A 307 -14.12 -7.80 14.74
C ARG A 307 -13.98 -8.48 16.10
N LEU A 308 -12.82 -8.35 16.74
CA LEU A 308 -12.57 -8.87 18.09
C LEU A 308 -12.09 -7.74 19.02
N GLY A 309 -11.32 -8.07 20.06
CA GLY A 309 -10.83 -7.14 21.07
C GLY A 309 -11.79 -6.92 22.24
N LYS A 310 -12.86 -6.16 22.01
CA LYS A 310 -13.87 -5.90 23.06
C LYS A 310 -14.58 -7.19 23.45
N LYS A 311 -14.86 -7.37 24.74
CA LYS A 311 -15.58 -8.54 25.26
C LYS A 311 -16.93 -8.75 24.58
N SER A 312 -17.66 -7.67 24.26
CA SER A 312 -18.92 -7.76 23.50
C SER A 312 -18.73 -8.40 22.12
N ASN A 313 -17.65 -8.04 21.42
CA ASN A 313 -17.35 -8.57 20.09
C ASN A 313 -16.94 -10.05 20.17
N ILE A 314 -16.12 -10.41 21.17
CA ILE A 314 -15.76 -11.81 21.44
C ILE A 314 -17.02 -12.63 21.74
N ASN A 315 -17.96 -12.10 22.54
CA ASN A 315 -19.23 -12.77 22.82
C ASN A 315 -20.09 -12.95 21.56
N THR A 316 -20.13 -11.96 20.66
CA THR A 316 -20.83 -12.08 19.37
C THR A 316 -20.19 -13.14 18.48
N PHE A 317 -18.87 -13.30 18.54
CA PHE A 317 -18.12 -14.30 17.78
C PHE A 317 -18.15 -15.71 18.42
N MET A 318 -18.42 -15.83 19.72
CA MET A 318 -18.37 -17.09 20.46
C MET A 318 -19.17 -18.22 19.80
N PRO A 319 -20.38 -17.98 19.29
CA PRO A 319 -21.12 -19.05 18.60
C PRO A 319 -20.51 -19.49 17.26
N VAL A 320 -19.76 -18.63 16.58
CA VAL A 320 -18.95 -19.02 15.40
C VAL A 320 -17.80 -19.92 15.85
N LEU A 321 -17.13 -19.56 16.95
CA LEU A 321 -16.08 -20.36 17.57
C LEU A 321 -16.59 -21.74 18.03
N ASP A 322 -17.83 -21.82 18.53
CA ASP A 322 -18.47 -23.10 18.89
C ASP A 322 -18.52 -24.05 17.68
N VAL A 323 -18.88 -23.54 16.50
CA VAL A 323 -18.89 -24.33 15.27
C VAL A 323 -17.47 -24.69 14.83
N LEU A 324 -16.53 -23.75 14.89
CA LEU A 324 -15.11 -24.01 14.57
C LEU A 324 -14.45 -25.03 15.53
N SER A 325 -15.00 -25.24 16.73
CA SER A 325 -14.55 -26.25 17.70
C SER A 325 -15.17 -27.65 17.49
N SER A 326 -16.15 -27.74 16.59
CA SER A 326 -16.89 -28.95 16.24
C SER A 326 -16.25 -29.67 15.05
N ASP A 327 -16.78 -30.84 14.69
CA ASP A 327 -16.33 -31.54 13.49
C ASP A 327 -16.89 -30.86 12.23
N MET A 328 -16.05 -30.04 11.59
CA MET A 328 -16.42 -29.27 10.42
C MET A 328 -16.59 -30.14 9.17
N SER A 329 -15.92 -31.29 9.10
CA SER A 329 -16.00 -32.19 7.92
C SER A 329 -17.43 -32.71 7.71
N SER A 330 -18.08 -33.12 8.81
CA SER A 330 -19.48 -33.54 8.84
C SER A 330 -20.46 -32.42 8.43
N ILE A 331 -20.23 -31.20 8.91
CA ILE A 331 -21.06 -30.01 8.60
C ILE A 331 -20.94 -29.63 7.11
N MET A 332 -19.72 -29.72 6.57
CA MET A 332 -19.39 -29.41 5.18
C MET A 332 -19.67 -30.56 4.20
N ARG A 333 -20.15 -31.72 4.68
CA ARG A 333 -20.37 -32.95 3.89
C ARG A 333 -19.11 -33.42 3.15
N MET A 334 -17.96 -33.35 3.81
CA MET A 334 -16.68 -33.78 3.23
C MET A 334 -16.20 -35.11 3.84
N PRO A 335 -15.62 -36.04 3.06
CA PRO A 335 -15.29 -37.39 3.54
C PRO A 335 -14.22 -37.42 4.64
N SER A 336 -13.14 -36.64 4.46
CA SER A 336 -12.08 -36.45 5.45
C SER A 336 -11.34 -35.14 5.21
N ALA A 337 -10.71 -34.60 6.26
CA ALA A 337 -9.89 -33.38 6.15
C ALA A 337 -8.63 -33.60 5.29
N GLN A 338 -8.04 -34.80 5.33
CA GLN A 338 -6.84 -35.12 4.55
C GLN A 338 -7.16 -35.24 3.05
N ASP A 339 -8.24 -35.90 2.66
CA ASP A 339 -8.64 -36.00 1.24
C ASP A 339 -8.98 -34.61 0.66
N ALA A 340 -9.67 -33.79 1.46
CA ALA A 340 -9.95 -32.40 1.10
C ALA A 340 -8.66 -31.59 0.92
N PHE A 341 -7.69 -31.78 1.81
CA PHE A 341 -6.39 -31.11 1.76
C PHE A 341 -5.58 -31.53 0.54
N GLU A 342 -5.47 -32.83 0.23
CA GLU A 342 -4.73 -33.31 -0.95
C GLU A 342 -5.35 -32.82 -2.26
N SER A 343 -6.68 -32.86 -2.37
CA SER A 343 -7.41 -32.35 -3.54
C SER A 343 -7.20 -30.85 -3.72
N ALA A 344 -7.41 -30.06 -2.67
CA ALA A 344 -7.24 -28.61 -2.72
C ALA A 344 -5.76 -28.22 -2.94
N LYS A 345 -4.82 -28.95 -2.35
CA LYS A 345 -3.37 -28.77 -2.54
C LYS A 345 -2.99 -28.96 -4.00
N LYS A 346 -3.48 -30.03 -4.64
CA LYS A 346 -3.24 -30.29 -6.06
C LYS A 346 -3.79 -29.18 -6.96
N GLN A 347 -5.01 -28.71 -6.69
CA GLN A 347 -5.63 -27.61 -7.45
C GLN A 347 -4.84 -26.31 -7.28
N PHE A 348 -4.54 -25.93 -6.03
CA PHE A 348 -3.75 -24.74 -5.74
C PHE A 348 -2.35 -24.79 -6.38
N GLN A 349 -1.63 -25.92 -6.26
CA GLN A 349 -0.29 -26.04 -6.86
C GLN A 349 -0.32 -25.95 -8.39
N ALA A 350 -1.33 -26.54 -9.04
CA ALA A 350 -1.50 -26.41 -10.49
C ALA A 350 -1.73 -24.94 -10.90
N GLN A 351 -2.62 -24.24 -10.20
CA GLN A 351 -2.92 -22.83 -10.47
C GLN A 351 -1.73 -21.91 -10.12
N TYR A 352 -1.01 -22.20 -9.03
CA TYR A 352 0.18 -21.47 -8.60
C TYR A 352 1.30 -21.57 -9.65
N ASN A 353 1.55 -22.79 -10.14
CA ASN A 353 2.54 -23.02 -11.19
C ASN A 353 2.14 -22.35 -12.51
N LEU A 354 0.85 -22.35 -12.85
CA LEU A 354 0.34 -21.62 -14.01
C LEU A 354 0.62 -20.12 -13.87
N VAL A 355 0.20 -19.49 -12.78
CA VAL A 355 0.42 -18.05 -12.54
C VAL A 355 1.92 -17.71 -12.55
N LYS A 356 2.76 -18.54 -11.91
CA LYS A 356 4.22 -18.38 -11.93
C LYS A 356 4.76 -18.41 -13.37
N THR A 357 4.35 -19.40 -14.17
CA THR A 357 4.77 -19.54 -15.57
C THR A 357 4.32 -18.35 -16.40
N LEU A 358 3.11 -17.82 -16.17
CA LEU A 358 2.63 -16.62 -16.85
C LEU A 358 3.46 -15.39 -16.49
N PHE A 359 3.87 -15.22 -15.23
CA PHE A 359 4.80 -14.15 -14.85
C PHE A 359 6.21 -14.34 -15.44
N ASP A 360 6.69 -15.57 -15.58
CA ASP A 360 7.94 -15.88 -16.29
C ASP A 360 7.83 -15.44 -17.77
N TYR A 361 6.71 -15.72 -18.44
CA TYR A 361 6.46 -15.21 -19.79
C TYR A 361 6.43 -13.68 -19.87
N VAL A 362 5.79 -13.01 -18.90
CA VAL A 362 5.78 -11.53 -18.86
C VAL A 362 7.18 -10.96 -18.61
N THR A 363 8.02 -11.65 -17.84
CA THR A 363 9.42 -11.27 -17.65
C THR A 363 10.20 -11.37 -18.97
N VAL A 364 10.07 -12.49 -19.69
CA VAL A 364 10.69 -12.66 -21.02
C VAL A 364 10.16 -11.63 -22.01
N TYR A 365 8.87 -11.30 -21.94
CA TYR A 365 8.26 -10.24 -22.76
C TYR A 365 8.93 -8.88 -22.54
N GLU A 366 9.14 -8.49 -21.28
CA GLU A 366 9.85 -7.25 -20.93
C GLU A 366 11.30 -7.25 -21.43
N ASP A 367 12.03 -8.35 -21.20
CA ASP A 367 13.43 -8.47 -21.62
C ASP A 367 13.55 -8.42 -23.16
N ASN A 368 12.61 -9.04 -23.89
CA ASN A 368 12.54 -8.98 -25.35
C ASN A 368 12.23 -7.57 -25.87
N ILE A 369 11.36 -6.80 -25.23
CA ILE A 369 11.11 -5.40 -25.61
C ILE A 369 12.41 -4.59 -25.53
N LYS A 370 13.14 -4.72 -24.42
CA LYS A 370 14.41 -4.01 -24.21
C LYS A 370 15.46 -4.42 -25.25
N LEU A 371 15.55 -5.73 -25.52
CA LEU A 371 16.44 -6.24 -26.54
C LEU A 371 16.11 -5.67 -27.93
N ILE A 372 14.84 -5.70 -28.35
CA ILE A 372 14.41 -5.14 -29.64
C ILE A 372 14.74 -3.65 -29.73
N GLN A 373 14.49 -2.88 -28.67
CA GLN A 373 14.83 -1.45 -28.62
C GLN A 373 16.35 -1.22 -28.76
N GLU A 374 17.18 -1.98 -28.04
CA GLU A 374 18.64 -1.87 -28.11
C GLU A 374 19.18 -2.26 -29.49
N LEU A 375 18.65 -3.35 -30.07
CA LEU A 375 19.02 -3.81 -31.41
C LEU A 375 18.63 -2.78 -32.47
N ASN A 376 17.42 -2.23 -32.42
CA ASN A 376 16.99 -1.19 -33.35
C ASN A 376 17.86 0.08 -33.26
N LEU A 377 18.28 0.46 -32.05
CA LEU A 377 19.21 1.58 -31.85
C LEU A 377 20.57 1.32 -32.49
N LYS A 378 21.12 0.10 -32.33
CA LYS A 378 22.36 -0.32 -33.00
C LYS A 378 22.21 -0.39 -34.52
N THR A 379 21.10 -0.92 -35.02
CA THR A 379 20.80 -0.97 -36.46
C THR A 379 20.75 0.44 -37.05
N ASN A 380 20.08 1.39 -36.38
CA ASN A 380 20.04 2.78 -36.82
C ASN A 380 21.44 3.42 -36.86
N GLN A 381 22.28 3.15 -35.85
CA GLN A 381 23.66 3.66 -35.83
C GLN A 381 24.50 3.11 -37.01
N LEU A 382 24.41 1.80 -37.27
CA LEU A 382 25.11 1.19 -38.41
C LEU A 382 24.58 1.70 -39.76
N GLN A 383 23.28 1.99 -39.86
CA GLN A 383 22.70 2.62 -41.05
C GLN A 383 23.25 4.03 -41.28
N GLU A 384 23.45 4.82 -40.22
CA GLU A 384 24.13 6.12 -40.31
C GLU A 384 25.59 5.97 -40.76
N ASP A 385 26.32 4.98 -40.24
CA ASP A 385 27.71 4.71 -40.66
C ASP A 385 27.78 4.31 -42.14
N VAL A 386 26.84 3.50 -42.63
CA VAL A 386 26.71 3.14 -44.05
C VAL A 386 26.41 4.37 -44.90
N LEU A 387 25.58 5.31 -44.43
CA LEU A 387 25.33 6.57 -45.13
C LEU A 387 26.61 7.40 -45.24
N SER A 388 27.39 7.51 -44.16
CA SER A 388 28.67 8.22 -44.17
C SER A 388 29.69 7.58 -45.12
N ILE A 389 29.77 6.25 -45.16
CA ILE A 389 30.64 5.54 -46.11
C ILE A 389 30.18 5.74 -47.55
N ASN A 390 28.87 5.80 -47.82
CA ASN A 390 28.37 6.11 -49.16
C ASN A 390 28.77 7.53 -49.60
N GLU A 391 28.75 8.50 -48.69
CA GLU A 391 29.29 9.84 -48.97
C GLU A 391 30.79 9.81 -49.25
N GLU A 392 31.57 9.00 -48.53
CA GLU A 392 33.00 8.84 -48.80
C GLU A 392 33.26 8.18 -50.16
N LEU A 393 32.48 7.16 -50.53
CA LEU A 393 32.57 6.47 -51.81
C LEU A 393 32.25 7.39 -53.00
N SER A 394 31.38 8.40 -52.82
CA SER A 394 31.04 9.36 -53.89
C SER A 394 32.26 10.14 -54.42
N LYS A 395 33.33 10.25 -53.62
CA LYS A 395 34.60 10.88 -54.05
C LYS A 395 35.30 10.09 -55.15
N TYR A 396 34.94 8.82 -55.34
CA TYR A 396 35.52 7.92 -56.33
C TYR A 396 34.60 7.66 -57.53
N ASP A 397 33.49 8.39 -57.67
CA ASP A 397 32.50 8.15 -58.73
C ASP A 397 33.07 8.34 -60.15
N THR A 398 34.09 9.20 -60.32
CA THR A 398 34.75 9.43 -61.62
C THR A 398 35.92 8.49 -61.90
N LEU A 399 36.34 7.69 -60.90
CA LEU A 399 37.56 6.90 -60.95
C LEU A 399 37.55 5.87 -62.10
N ASP A 400 36.39 5.26 -62.37
CA ASP A 400 36.23 4.27 -63.44
C ASP A 400 36.40 4.91 -64.83
N ASP A 401 35.86 6.12 -65.03
CA ASP A 401 36.01 6.89 -66.28
C ASP A 401 37.46 7.39 -66.46
N ASP A 402 38.09 7.84 -65.37
CA ASP A 402 39.50 8.27 -65.36
C ASP A 402 40.43 7.12 -65.74
N LEU A 403 40.19 5.91 -65.19
CA LEU A 403 40.94 4.70 -65.52
C LEU A 403 40.78 4.31 -67.00
N LEU A 404 39.54 4.35 -67.51
CA LEU A 404 39.23 3.96 -68.89
C LEU A 404 39.91 4.90 -69.90
N ASN A 405 39.82 6.21 -69.67
CA ASN A 405 40.50 7.23 -70.48
C ASN A 405 42.02 7.03 -70.50
N LEU A 406 42.63 6.71 -69.35
CA LEU A 406 44.08 6.51 -69.25
C LEU A 406 44.53 5.21 -69.94
N ILE A 407 43.72 4.14 -69.87
CA ILE A 407 43.97 2.88 -70.59
C ILE A 407 43.89 3.10 -72.11
N GLU A 408 42.91 3.84 -72.60
CA GLU A 408 42.83 4.21 -74.02
C GLU A 408 44.04 5.04 -74.47
N HIS A 409 44.45 6.02 -73.65
CA HIS A 409 45.63 6.85 -73.92
C HIS A 409 46.91 6.01 -73.96
N LYS A 410 47.08 5.07 -73.01
CA LYS A 410 48.17 4.11 -72.99
C LYS A 410 48.18 3.25 -74.25
N ASN A 411 47.05 2.65 -74.63
CA ASN A 411 46.95 1.79 -75.81
C ASN A 411 47.29 2.55 -77.11
N SER A 412 46.90 3.83 -77.20
CA SER A 412 47.26 4.71 -78.31
C SER A 412 48.78 4.94 -78.42
N ILE A 413 49.45 5.22 -77.30
CA ILE A 413 50.91 5.41 -77.27
C ILE A 413 51.66 4.10 -77.50
N GLU A 414 51.17 3.00 -76.95
CA GLU A 414 51.74 1.66 -77.15
C GLU A 414 51.67 1.25 -78.62
N THR A 415 50.55 1.52 -79.30
CA THR A 415 50.40 1.31 -80.74
C THR A 415 51.41 2.14 -81.54
N LYS A 416 51.59 3.43 -81.19
CA LYS A 416 52.61 4.30 -81.82
C LYS A 416 54.04 3.79 -81.58
N LEU A 417 54.36 3.33 -80.38
CA LEU A 417 55.67 2.77 -80.05
C LEU A 417 55.93 1.47 -80.82
N ILE A 418 54.93 0.60 -80.97
CA ILE A 418 55.01 -0.62 -81.81
C ILE A 418 55.24 -0.24 -83.28
N GLU A 419 54.52 0.76 -83.79
CA GLU A 419 54.68 1.24 -85.16
C GLU A 419 56.07 1.84 -85.39
N TYR A 420 56.56 2.72 -84.51
CA TYR A 420 57.89 3.31 -84.61
C TYR A 420 59.01 2.27 -84.44
N ASN A 421 58.84 1.28 -83.56
CA ASN A 421 59.79 0.17 -83.43
C ASN A 421 59.75 -0.77 -84.64
N GLY A 422 58.58 -0.98 -85.25
CA GLY A 422 58.42 -1.70 -86.51
C GLY A 422 59.13 -0.97 -87.65
N GLN A 423 58.92 0.34 -87.78
CA GLN A 423 59.64 1.21 -88.73
C GLN A 423 61.14 1.18 -88.48
N ARG A 424 61.58 1.24 -87.22
CA ARG A 424 62.98 1.10 -86.82
C ARG A 424 63.54 -0.27 -87.22
N SER A 425 62.82 -1.37 -87.02
CA SER A 425 63.23 -2.73 -87.41
C SER A 425 63.34 -2.88 -88.93
N ILE A 426 62.41 -2.29 -89.69
CA ILE A 426 62.42 -2.25 -91.15
C ILE A 426 63.62 -1.44 -91.66
N ILE A 427 63.89 -0.28 -91.04
CA ILE A 427 65.08 0.54 -91.26
C ILE A 427 66.33 -0.30 -90.92
N GLU A 428 66.48 -0.87 -89.73
CA GLU A 428 67.65 -1.69 -89.37
C GLU A 428 67.88 -2.88 -90.33
N LYS A 429 66.82 -3.54 -90.81
CA LYS A 429 66.89 -4.62 -91.82
C LYS A 429 67.30 -4.11 -93.20
N LEU A 430 66.65 -3.07 -93.73
CA LEU A 430 66.99 -2.47 -95.04
C LEU A 430 68.42 -1.90 -95.06
N TRP A 431 68.90 -1.41 -93.92
CA TRP A 431 70.21 -0.78 -93.77
C TRP A 431 71.34 -1.80 -93.54
N SER A 432 71.06 -2.98 -93.00
CA SER A 432 72.00 -4.11 -93.01
C SER A 432 72.37 -4.59 -94.43
N ALA A 433 71.56 -4.21 -95.43
CA ALA A 433 71.73 -4.60 -96.83
C ALA A 433 72.35 -3.50 -97.74
N THR A 434 72.57 -2.26 -97.25
CA THR A 434 73.05 -1.15 -98.09
C THR A 434 74.01 -0.18 -97.37
N ASN A 435 75.07 0.28 -98.08
CA ASN A 435 76.21 1.00 -97.53
C ASN A 435 76.12 2.53 -97.80
N TRP A 436 75.28 3.26 -97.04
CA TRP A 436 75.18 4.74 -97.13
C TRP A 436 75.37 5.39 -95.75
N SER A 437 76.43 6.18 -95.57
CA SER A 437 76.91 6.65 -94.25
C SER A 437 76.42 8.05 -93.80
N ILE A 438 75.83 8.87 -94.68
CA ILE A 438 75.48 10.27 -94.37
C ILE A 438 74.00 10.45 -93.95
N LEU A 439 73.07 9.63 -94.46
CA LEU A 439 71.66 9.64 -94.02
C LEU A 439 71.42 8.84 -92.72
N LYS A 440 72.39 8.03 -92.32
CA LYS A 440 72.34 7.13 -91.15
C LYS A 440 72.22 7.88 -89.81
N ALA A 441 72.68 9.12 -89.76
CA ALA A 441 72.66 9.95 -88.54
C ALA A 441 71.40 10.82 -88.42
N MET A 442 70.87 11.39 -89.51
CA MET A 442 69.74 12.35 -89.46
C MET A 442 68.36 11.69 -89.42
N SER A 443 68.13 10.58 -90.13
CA SER A 443 66.80 9.92 -90.11
C SER A 443 66.58 9.11 -88.83
N ASN A 444 67.66 8.61 -88.23
CA ASN A 444 67.59 7.85 -86.99
C ASN A 444 67.41 8.77 -85.77
N LEU A 445 67.95 10.00 -85.79
CA LEU A 445 67.84 10.94 -84.66
C LEU A 445 66.39 11.41 -84.42
N ALA A 446 65.64 11.75 -85.48
CA ALA A 446 64.25 12.18 -85.35
C ALA A 446 63.33 11.03 -84.88
N LEU A 447 63.57 9.81 -85.39
CA LEU A 447 62.84 8.61 -84.98
C LEU A 447 63.19 8.21 -83.54
N LEU A 448 64.47 8.26 -83.16
CA LEU A 448 64.92 8.00 -81.78
C LEU A 448 64.38 9.04 -80.81
N SER A 449 64.38 10.34 -81.17
CA SER A 449 63.77 11.40 -80.36
C SER A 449 62.26 11.19 -80.18
N ALA A 450 61.55 10.74 -81.22
CA ALA A 450 60.13 10.42 -81.13
C ALA A 450 59.86 9.17 -80.28
N ILE A 451 60.72 8.15 -80.36
CA ILE A 451 60.66 6.96 -79.49
C ILE A 451 60.93 7.36 -78.04
N GLU A 452 61.96 8.19 -77.78
CA GLU A 452 62.34 8.65 -76.44
C GLU A 452 61.25 9.52 -75.81
N GLU A 453 60.65 10.44 -76.59
CA GLU A 453 59.52 11.27 -76.15
C GLU A 453 58.27 10.42 -75.82
N ASN A 454 57.91 9.45 -76.66
CA ASN A 454 56.80 8.54 -76.39
C ASN A 454 57.12 7.57 -75.24
N THR A 455 58.38 7.23 -75.02
CA THR A 455 58.82 6.41 -73.87
C THR A 455 58.67 7.18 -72.56
N ILE A 456 59.01 8.47 -72.53
CA ILE A 456 58.80 9.35 -71.37
C ILE A 456 57.30 9.52 -71.09
N LYS A 457 56.49 9.77 -72.13
CA LYS A 457 55.02 9.83 -72.02
C LYS A 457 54.42 8.53 -71.47
N PHE A 458 54.90 7.38 -71.97
CA PHE A 458 54.49 6.07 -71.48
C PHE A 458 54.89 5.84 -70.01
N GLN A 459 56.09 6.26 -69.60
CA GLN A 459 56.53 6.19 -68.20
C GLN A 459 55.70 7.10 -67.27
N ASN A 460 55.28 8.28 -67.73
CA ASN A 460 54.40 9.16 -66.95
C ASN A 460 52.99 8.57 -66.80
N ILE A 461 52.42 8.06 -67.89
CA ILE A 461 51.13 7.34 -67.87
C ILE A 461 51.19 6.13 -66.94
N LYS A 462 52.31 5.40 -66.94
CA LYS A 462 52.51 4.29 -66.00
C LYS A 462 52.46 4.76 -64.55
N ARG A 463 53.09 5.89 -64.22
CA ARG A 463 53.08 6.46 -62.87
C ARG A 463 51.68 6.94 -62.46
N GLU A 464 50.93 7.55 -63.37
CA GLU A 464 49.53 7.94 -63.16
C GLU A 464 48.63 6.70 -62.98
N LEU A 465 48.86 5.64 -63.75
CA LEU A 465 48.16 4.36 -63.61
C LEU A 465 48.46 3.70 -62.26
N ASP A 466 49.71 3.74 -61.79
CA ASP A 466 50.09 3.23 -60.46
C ASP A 466 49.38 4.01 -59.34
N ALA A 467 49.24 5.34 -59.48
CA ALA A 467 48.51 6.17 -58.52
C ALA A 467 46.99 5.92 -58.53
N LEU A 468 46.39 5.73 -59.71
CA LEU A 468 44.97 5.35 -59.83
C LEU A 468 44.71 3.95 -59.27
N HIS A 469 45.61 2.98 -59.45
CA HIS A 469 45.48 1.66 -58.83
C HIS A 469 45.46 1.75 -57.30
N GLN A 470 46.25 2.63 -56.69
CA GLN A 470 46.17 2.85 -55.23
C GLN A 470 44.79 3.36 -54.80
N LEU A 471 44.17 4.28 -55.56
CA LEU A 471 42.83 4.77 -55.27
C LEU A 471 41.75 3.68 -55.48
N VAL A 472 41.95 2.76 -56.43
CA VAL A 472 41.09 1.59 -56.61
C VAL A 472 41.19 0.64 -55.42
N ASP A 473 42.41 0.36 -54.93
CA ASP A 473 42.63 -0.46 -53.74
C ASP A 473 41.98 0.18 -52.49
N GLU A 474 42.11 1.50 -52.34
CA GLU A 474 41.44 2.27 -51.28
C GLU A 474 39.91 2.17 -51.40
N ARG A 475 39.32 2.41 -52.58
CA ARG A 475 37.88 2.23 -52.83
C ARG A 475 37.43 0.81 -52.51
N GLU A 476 38.18 -0.21 -52.93
CA GLU A 476 37.84 -1.62 -52.67
C GLU A 476 37.88 -1.94 -51.16
N SER A 477 38.83 -1.35 -50.42
CA SER A 477 38.88 -1.50 -48.96
C SER A 477 37.66 -0.87 -48.27
N ILE A 478 37.21 0.30 -48.73
CA ILE A 478 36.02 0.98 -48.21
C ILE A 478 34.75 0.18 -48.54
N ILE A 479 34.66 -0.38 -49.76
CA ILE A 479 33.56 -1.28 -50.16
C ILE A 479 33.50 -2.51 -49.24
N LYS A 480 34.66 -3.14 -48.92
CA LYS A 480 34.70 -4.28 -48.00
C LYS A 480 34.17 -3.93 -46.60
N ILE A 481 34.49 -2.75 -46.09
CA ILE A 481 33.96 -2.26 -44.80
C ILE A 481 32.44 -2.09 -44.89
N LYS A 482 31.94 -1.44 -45.96
CA LYS A 482 30.51 -1.28 -46.20
C LYS A 482 29.77 -2.63 -46.27
N ASP A 483 30.31 -3.58 -47.02
CA ASP A 483 29.71 -4.92 -47.16
C ASP A 483 29.68 -5.67 -45.82
N SER A 484 30.71 -5.50 -44.99
CA SER A 484 30.73 -6.02 -43.61
C SER A 484 29.62 -5.40 -42.76
N LEU A 485 29.46 -4.07 -42.77
CA LEU A 485 28.41 -3.38 -42.00
C LEU A 485 27.01 -3.78 -42.47
N LEU A 486 26.79 -3.95 -43.77
CA LEU A 486 25.52 -4.44 -44.31
C LEU A 486 25.22 -5.88 -43.89
N ALA A 487 26.25 -6.73 -43.78
CA ALA A 487 26.10 -8.09 -43.25
C ALA A 487 25.73 -8.06 -41.75
N ASP A 488 26.34 -7.18 -40.97
CA ASP A 488 26.03 -6.98 -39.55
C ASP A 488 24.59 -6.49 -39.36
N ILE A 489 24.15 -5.48 -40.12
CA ILE A 489 22.75 -4.99 -40.13
C ILE A 489 21.78 -6.15 -40.41
N LYS A 490 22.06 -6.97 -41.42
CA LYS A 490 21.20 -8.11 -41.77
C LYS A 490 21.14 -9.16 -40.67
N ALA A 491 22.24 -9.39 -39.95
CA ALA A 491 22.27 -10.31 -38.81
C ALA A 491 21.47 -9.77 -37.61
N LEU A 492 21.58 -8.47 -37.34
CA LEU A 492 20.79 -7.79 -36.31
C LEU A 492 19.29 -7.84 -36.64
N ASP A 493 18.89 -7.52 -37.87
CA ASP A 493 17.50 -7.60 -38.33
C ASP A 493 16.92 -9.01 -38.19
N GLY A 494 17.70 -10.04 -38.51
CA GLY A 494 17.30 -11.43 -38.29
C GLY A 494 17.03 -11.75 -36.82
N THR A 495 17.86 -11.21 -35.91
CA THR A 495 17.69 -11.35 -34.46
C THR A 495 16.45 -10.60 -33.96
N VAL A 496 16.19 -9.40 -34.48
CA VAL A 496 14.98 -8.62 -34.17
C VAL A 496 13.73 -9.39 -34.58
N GLN A 497 13.69 -9.97 -35.79
CA GLN A 497 12.55 -10.77 -36.26
C GLN A 497 12.27 -11.99 -35.38
N GLU A 498 13.32 -12.66 -34.88
CA GLU A 498 13.17 -13.79 -33.96
C GLU A 498 12.61 -13.36 -32.60
N ALA A 499 13.08 -12.23 -32.07
CA ALA A 499 12.56 -11.64 -30.84
C ALA A 499 11.09 -11.19 -30.97
N GLU A 500 10.71 -10.58 -32.10
CA GLU A 500 9.33 -10.19 -32.42
C GLU A 500 8.41 -11.40 -32.54
N LYS A 501 8.87 -12.47 -33.18
CA LYS A 501 8.13 -13.75 -33.25
C LYS A 501 7.89 -14.31 -31.84
N THR A 502 8.92 -14.29 -30.99
CA THR A 502 8.79 -14.73 -29.60
C THR A 502 7.79 -13.88 -28.82
N GLN A 503 7.75 -12.56 -29.04
CA GLN A 503 6.72 -11.70 -28.44
C GLN A 503 5.30 -12.09 -28.87
N GLN A 504 5.09 -12.35 -30.16
CA GLN A 504 3.78 -12.76 -30.69
C GLN A 504 3.30 -14.08 -30.06
N GLU A 505 4.21 -15.05 -29.89
CA GLU A 505 3.91 -16.33 -29.23
C GLU A 505 3.52 -16.14 -27.75
N ILE A 506 4.23 -15.27 -27.03
CA ILE A 506 3.91 -14.92 -25.64
C ILE A 506 2.54 -14.25 -25.53
N LEU A 507 2.25 -13.26 -26.39
CA LEU A 507 0.94 -12.59 -26.42
C LEU A 507 -0.20 -13.56 -26.71
N GLY A 508 0.02 -14.50 -27.64
CA GLY A 508 -0.91 -15.60 -27.92
C GLY A 508 -1.17 -16.47 -26.68
N THR A 509 -0.12 -16.79 -25.93
CA THR A 509 -0.21 -17.57 -24.67
C THR A 509 -0.93 -16.82 -23.56
N LEU A 510 -0.70 -15.51 -23.45
CA LEU A 510 -1.36 -14.62 -22.48
C LEU A 510 -2.80 -14.27 -22.87
N LYS A 511 -3.31 -14.80 -23.99
CA LYS A 511 -4.67 -14.58 -24.52
C LYS A 511 -5.05 -13.09 -24.57
N SER A 512 -4.08 -12.22 -24.82
CA SER A 512 -4.34 -10.79 -24.97
C SER A 512 -5.14 -10.57 -26.25
N SER A 513 -6.47 -10.39 -26.13
CA SER A 513 -7.28 -9.89 -27.23
C SER A 513 -6.91 -8.44 -27.52
N GLY A 514 -7.21 -7.89 -28.70
CA GLY A 514 -6.73 -6.56 -29.14
C GLY A 514 -7.08 -5.34 -28.26
N LYS A 515 -7.77 -5.52 -27.12
CA LYS A 515 -7.99 -4.49 -26.08
C LYS A 515 -7.14 -4.68 -24.80
N ASP A 516 -6.43 -5.82 -24.66
CA ASP A 516 -5.58 -6.19 -23.51
C ASP A 516 -4.09 -5.99 -23.85
N THR A 517 -3.67 -4.74 -24.07
CA THR A 517 -2.25 -4.43 -24.29
C THR A 517 -1.49 -4.51 -22.97
N ILE A 518 -0.37 -5.25 -22.96
CA ILE A 518 0.53 -5.33 -21.81
C ILE A 518 1.50 -4.15 -21.89
N TYR A 519 1.41 -3.24 -20.92
CA TYR A 519 2.35 -2.13 -20.80
C TYR A 519 3.56 -2.53 -19.96
N CYS A 520 4.74 -2.06 -20.35
CA CYS A 520 5.97 -2.13 -19.60
C CYS A 520 6.31 -0.76 -19.00
N PHE A 521 7.27 -0.74 -18.08
CA PHE A 521 7.70 0.53 -17.46
C PHE A 521 8.22 1.53 -18.49
N ASP A 522 8.97 1.06 -19.50
CA ASP A 522 9.54 1.89 -20.56
C ASP A 522 8.48 2.64 -21.38
N ASP A 523 7.27 2.09 -21.51
CA ASP A 523 6.17 2.71 -22.26
C ASP A 523 5.63 3.98 -21.59
N ILE A 524 5.81 4.10 -20.26
CA ILE A 524 5.31 5.21 -19.47
C ILE A 524 6.42 6.04 -18.82
N ALA A 525 7.68 5.60 -18.87
CA ALA A 525 8.79 6.17 -18.10
C ALA A 525 8.96 7.69 -18.30
N SER A 526 8.82 8.17 -19.53
CA SER A 526 8.88 9.60 -19.85
C SER A 526 7.65 10.38 -19.39
N LYS A 527 6.48 9.73 -19.34
CA LYS A 527 5.20 10.32 -18.95
C LYS A 527 4.99 10.37 -17.43
N VAL A 528 5.60 9.46 -16.66
CA VAL A 528 5.47 9.43 -15.19
C VAL A 528 5.89 10.77 -14.55
N MET A 529 6.87 11.43 -15.16
CA MET A 529 7.45 12.68 -14.68
C MET A 529 6.99 13.95 -15.41
N SER A 530 6.04 13.83 -16.36
CA SER A 530 5.57 14.99 -17.11
C SER A 530 4.62 15.87 -16.30
N SER A 531 4.35 17.09 -16.78
CA SER A 531 3.22 17.88 -16.28
C SER A 531 1.93 17.41 -16.95
N ASP A 532 0.81 17.51 -16.23
CA ASP A 532 -0.54 17.42 -16.77
C ASP A 532 -1.05 16.01 -17.17
N THR A 533 -1.75 15.90 -18.30
CA THR A 533 -2.56 14.73 -18.70
C THR A 533 -1.76 13.45 -18.86
N ASP A 534 -0.53 13.54 -19.37
CA ASP A 534 0.36 12.41 -19.59
C ASP A 534 0.76 11.71 -18.28
N ARG A 535 1.06 12.49 -17.24
CA ARG A 535 1.32 11.97 -15.88
C ARG A 535 0.11 11.20 -15.37
N ALA A 536 -1.06 11.76 -15.60
CA ALA A 536 -2.30 11.16 -15.13
C ALA A 536 -2.68 9.89 -15.91
N GLU A 537 -2.30 9.77 -17.19
CA GLU A 537 -2.37 8.51 -17.95
C GLU A 537 -1.40 7.47 -17.39
N ALA A 538 -0.13 7.84 -17.22
CA ALA A 538 0.93 6.95 -16.72
C ALA A 538 0.58 6.38 -15.33
N HIS A 539 0.10 7.20 -14.40
CA HIS A 539 -0.28 6.75 -13.06
C HIS A 539 -1.58 5.92 -13.03
N THR A 540 -2.35 5.89 -14.12
CA THR A 540 -3.49 4.99 -14.30
C THR A 540 -3.19 3.76 -15.14
N ALA A 541 -2.00 3.67 -15.74
CA ALA A 541 -1.57 2.53 -16.54
C ALA A 541 -1.36 1.30 -15.66
N PHE A 542 -1.66 0.14 -16.21
CA PHE A 542 -1.47 -1.15 -15.57
C PHE A 542 -0.33 -1.88 -16.27
N LEU A 543 0.79 -2.03 -15.58
CA LEU A 543 1.97 -2.66 -16.14
C LEU A 543 1.98 -4.16 -15.88
N TYR A 544 2.51 -4.91 -16.84
CA TYR A 544 2.85 -6.34 -16.74
C TYR A 544 1.65 -7.27 -16.45
N VAL A 545 0.43 -6.79 -16.65
CA VAL A 545 -0.79 -7.56 -16.40
C VAL A 545 -1.76 -7.45 -17.58
N CYS A 546 -2.51 -8.52 -17.80
CA CYS A 546 -3.64 -8.57 -18.74
C CYS A 546 -4.85 -9.22 -18.05
N ASN A 547 -6.04 -9.16 -18.66
CA ASN A 547 -7.22 -9.75 -18.05
C ASN A 547 -7.08 -11.26 -17.76
N TYR A 548 -6.53 -12.05 -18.68
CA TYR A 548 -6.37 -13.50 -18.46
C TYR A 548 -5.43 -13.82 -17.28
N LEU A 549 -4.30 -13.10 -17.17
CA LEU A 549 -3.42 -13.25 -16.01
C LEU A 549 -4.14 -12.86 -14.72
N ASN A 550 -4.90 -11.77 -14.73
CA ASN A 550 -5.68 -11.33 -13.57
C ASN A 550 -6.75 -12.36 -13.16
N GLU A 551 -7.50 -12.94 -14.09
CA GLU A 551 -8.42 -14.06 -13.83
C GLU A 551 -7.69 -15.22 -13.17
N CYS A 552 -6.48 -15.56 -13.65
CA CYS A 552 -5.68 -16.62 -13.07
C CYS A 552 -5.22 -16.30 -11.63
N ARG A 553 -4.89 -15.04 -11.35
CA ARG A 553 -4.51 -14.56 -10.01
C ARG A 553 -5.69 -14.53 -9.04
N GLU A 554 -6.88 -14.15 -9.51
CA GLU A 554 -8.13 -14.22 -8.74
C GLU A 554 -8.52 -15.68 -8.45
N ARG A 555 -8.37 -16.58 -9.45
CA ARG A 555 -8.57 -18.02 -9.27
C ARG A 555 -7.59 -18.61 -8.26
N LEU A 556 -6.33 -18.16 -8.29
CA LEU A 556 -5.32 -18.61 -7.32
C LEU A 556 -5.70 -18.23 -5.89
N LEU A 557 -6.25 -17.03 -5.67
CA LEU A 557 -6.79 -16.65 -4.35
C LEU A 557 -7.95 -17.56 -3.94
N TYR A 558 -8.87 -17.87 -4.86
CA TYR A 558 -9.97 -18.78 -4.58
C TYR A 558 -9.45 -20.17 -4.15
N ASP A 559 -8.53 -20.75 -4.91
CA ASP A 559 -7.96 -22.07 -4.62
C ASP A 559 -7.15 -22.05 -3.30
N ALA A 560 -6.47 -20.94 -2.98
CA ALA A 560 -5.78 -20.73 -1.70
C ALA A 560 -6.75 -20.80 -0.50
N LEU A 561 -7.93 -20.17 -0.63
CA LEU A 561 -8.97 -20.23 0.39
C LEU A 561 -9.58 -21.64 0.52
N GLN A 562 -9.71 -22.39 -0.58
CA GLN A 562 -10.15 -23.79 -0.53
C GLN A 562 -9.13 -24.67 0.20
N LEU A 563 -7.84 -24.48 -0.04
CA LEU A 563 -6.78 -25.18 0.69
C LEU A 563 -6.80 -24.84 2.18
N GLN A 564 -6.95 -23.56 2.51
CA GLN A 564 -7.07 -23.11 3.89
C GLN A 564 -8.30 -23.66 4.60
N LYS A 565 -9.44 -23.74 3.90
CA LYS A 565 -10.66 -24.40 4.39
C LYS A 565 -10.38 -25.85 4.77
N ALA A 566 -9.58 -26.59 3.99
CA ALA A 566 -9.16 -27.94 4.34
C ALA A 566 -8.29 -27.99 5.61
N VAL A 567 -7.37 -27.04 5.78
CA VAL A 567 -6.54 -26.94 7.00
C VAL A 567 -7.41 -26.68 8.25
N VAL A 568 -8.44 -25.85 8.14
CA VAL A 568 -9.39 -25.56 9.23
C VAL A 568 -10.20 -26.80 9.65
N MET A 569 -10.42 -27.76 8.75
CA MET A 569 -11.11 -29.02 9.08
C MET A 569 -10.22 -30.03 9.82
N SER A 570 -8.92 -29.74 10.01
CA SER A 570 -7.99 -30.65 10.66
C SER A 570 -8.27 -30.83 12.16
N ASP A 571 -7.91 -31.99 12.70
CA ASP A 571 -7.99 -32.27 14.14
C ASP A 571 -7.11 -31.33 14.96
N ALA A 572 -5.95 -30.95 14.42
CA ALA A 572 -5.04 -30.02 15.05
C ALA A 572 -5.69 -28.64 15.25
N PHE A 573 -6.28 -28.08 14.20
CA PHE A 573 -7.03 -26.82 14.28
C PHE A 573 -8.21 -26.92 15.27
N ARG A 574 -9.02 -27.98 15.13
CA ARG A 574 -10.19 -28.21 15.99
C ARG A 574 -9.80 -28.27 17.46
N LYS A 575 -8.71 -28.97 17.79
CA LYS A 575 -8.19 -29.07 19.17
C LYS A 575 -7.84 -27.70 19.74
N ASN A 576 -7.22 -26.82 18.94
CA ASN A 576 -6.92 -25.47 19.37
C ASN A 576 -8.20 -24.65 19.62
N MET A 577 -9.20 -24.73 18.74
CA MET A 577 -10.47 -24.01 18.95
C MET A 577 -11.22 -24.49 20.20
N GLN A 578 -11.14 -25.79 20.53
CA GLN A 578 -11.66 -26.35 21.77
C GLN A 578 -10.97 -25.82 23.04
N LEU A 579 -9.74 -25.33 22.93
CA LEU A 579 -9.01 -24.67 24.02
C LEU A 579 -9.26 -23.15 24.04
N LEU A 580 -9.40 -22.53 22.87
CA LEU A 580 -9.67 -21.09 22.76
C LEU A 580 -11.06 -20.73 23.33
N ARG A 581 -12.05 -21.58 23.08
CA ARG A 581 -13.42 -21.41 23.59
C ARG A 581 -13.48 -21.24 25.12
N PRO A 582 -12.97 -22.18 25.95
CA PRO A 582 -12.92 -22.01 27.40
C PRO A 582 -11.96 -20.89 27.85
N TYR A 583 -10.94 -20.54 27.06
CA TYR A 583 -10.07 -19.40 27.38
C TYR A 583 -10.82 -18.06 27.37
N TRP A 584 -11.68 -17.85 26.37
CA TRP A 584 -12.59 -16.69 26.31
C TRP A 584 -13.91 -16.88 27.08
N GLY A 585 -14.08 -18.05 27.71
CA GLY A 585 -15.24 -18.39 28.52
C GLY A 585 -15.21 -17.77 29.92
N SER A 586 -15.71 -18.52 30.90
CA SER A 586 -15.74 -18.06 32.29
C SER A 586 -14.35 -18.07 32.94
N LEU A 587 -14.18 -17.34 34.06
CA LEU A 587 -12.92 -17.35 34.80
C LEU A 587 -12.53 -18.76 35.28
N SER A 588 -13.52 -19.58 35.67
CA SER A 588 -13.27 -20.96 36.08
C SER A 588 -12.79 -21.83 34.92
N ASP A 589 -13.29 -21.62 33.70
CA ASP A 589 -12.83 -22.33 32.51
C ASP A 589 -11.40 -21.94 32.14
N ARG A 590 -11.07 -20.65 32.18
CA ARG A 590 -9.70 -20.17 31.94
C ARG A 590 -8.71 -20.71 32.98
N LYS A 591 -9.10 -20.81 34.25
CA LYS A 591 -8.28 -21.42 35.31
C LYS A 591 -7.99 -22.91 35.05
N LYS A 592 -8.90 -23.66 34.43
CA LYS A 592 -8.65 -25.06 34.05
C LYS A 592 -7.52 -25.17 33.02
N ILE A 593 -7.49 -24.25 32.04
CA ILE A 593 -6.41 -24.20 31.04
C ILE A 593 -5.08 -23.84 31.70
N GLN A 594 -5.08 -22.81 32.55
CA GLN A 594 -3.88 -22.31 33.24
C GLN A 594 -3.21 -23.37 34.14
N LYS A 595 -3.99 -24.35 34.64
CA LYS A 595 -3.45 -25.48 35.40
C LYS A 595 -2.43 -26.28 34.58
N ASN A 596 -2.75 -26.51 33.30
CA ASN A 596 -1.98 -27.41 32.44
C ASN A 596 -1.03 -26.67 31.49
N PHE A 597 -1.31 -25.41 31.17
CA PHE A 597 -0.56 -24.61 30.21
C PHE A 597 -0.22 -23.22 30.77
N ASP A 598 0.90 -22.67 30.31
CA ASP A 598 1.15 -21.23 30.47
C ASP A 598 0.26 -20.46 29.49
N LEU A 599 -0.55 -19.54 30.02
CA LEU A 599 -1.44 -18.72 29.21
C LEU A 599 -0.65 -17.82 28.24
N ASP A 600 0.52 -17.33 28.67
CA ASP A 600 1.38 -16.44 27.87
C ASP A 600 2.01 -17.15 26.66
N ILE A 601 2.05 -18.49 26.68
CA ILE A 601 2.60 -19.33 25.60
C ILE A 601 1.49 -19.88 24.71
N ILE A 602 0.40 -20.40 25.31
CA ILE A 602 -0.66 -21.06 24.53
C ILE A 602 -1.53 -20.06 23.76
N PHE A 603 -1.83 -18.88 24.33
CA PHE A 603 -2.77 -17.96 23.71
C PHE A 603 -2.34 -17.47 22.31
N PRO A 604 -1.07 -17.09 22.07
CA PRO A 604 -0.60 -16.78 20.72
C PRO A 604 -0.82 -17.91 19.72
N ALA A 605 -0.54 -19.17 20.09
CA ALA A 605 -0.75 -20.34 19.23
C ALA A 605 -2.23 -20.54 18.87
N LEU A 606 -3.13 -20.36 19.85
CA LEU A 606 -4.58 -20.46 19.62
C LEU A 606 -5.10 -19.32 18.73
N LEU A 607 -4.61 -18.09 18.94
CA LEU A 607 -4.99 -16.93 18.15
C LEU A 607 -4.48 -17.02 16.71
N ASN A 608 -3.22 -17.43 16.51
CA ASN A 608 -2.66 -17.68 15.18
C ASN A 608 -3.44 -18.79 14.46
N SER A 609 -3.93 -19.80 15.19
CA SER A 609 -4.80 -20.84 14.62
C SER A 609 -6.12 -20.25 14.17
N LEU A 610 -6.78 -19.42 14.98
CA LEU A 610 -8.00 -18.75 14.59
C LEU A 610 -7.80 -17.89 13.32
N MET A 611 -6.65 -17.24 13.18
CA MET A 611 -6.30 -16.46 11.98
C MET A 611 -6.13 -17.29 10.70
N ILE A 612 -6.11 -18.62 10.78
CA ILE A 612 -6.24 -19.50 9.60
C ILE A 612 -7.70 -19.54 9.14
N ALA A 613 -8.68 -19.65 10.05
CA ALA A 613 -10.09 -19.64 9.68
C ALA A 613 -10.58 -18.23 9.32
N VAL A 614 -10.13 -17.22 10.07
CA VAL A 614 -10.49 -15.81 9.88
C VAL A 614 -9.21 -15.01 9.60
N PRO A 615 -8.78 -14.89 8.32
CA PRO A 615 -7.49 -14.28 7.96
C PRO A 615 -7.24 -12.90 8.53
N VAL A 616 -8.31 -12.10 8.64
CA VAL A 616 -8.24 -10.70 9.09
C VAL A 616 -9.04 -10.52 10.38
N ILE A 617 -8.35 -10.31 11.49
CA ILE A 617 -8.98 -9.90 12.74
C ILE A 617 -8.84 -8.39 12.88
N SER A 618 -9.93 -7.69 13.20
CA SER A 618 -9.89 -6.25 13.44
C SER A 618 -10.10 -5.89 14.92
N SER A 619 -9.42 -4.86 15.39
CA SER A 619 -9.56 -4.36 16.76
C SER A 619 -9.27 -2.87 16.87
N THR A 620 -9.77 -2.24 17.93
CA THR A 620 -9.38 -0.87 18.26
C THR A 620 -8.15 -0.86 19.15
N PHE A 621 -7.26 0.11 19.00
CA PHE A 621 -6.10 0.29 19.88
C PHE A 621 -6.45 0.19 21.38
N ALA A 622 -7.54 0.83 21.81
CA ALA A 622 -8.01 0.80 23.21
C ALA A 622 -8.40 -0.60 23.74
N ALA A 623 -8.56 -1.59 22.88
CA ALA A 623 -8.90 -2.97 23.25
C ALA A 623 -7.71 -3.93 23.09
N VAL A 624 -6.65 -3.53 22.38
CA VAL A 624 -5.53 -4.41 22.01
C VAL A 624 -4.80 -4.93 23.23
N GLU A 625 -4.44 -4.05 24.18
CA GLU A 625 -3.71 -4.43 25.41
C GLU A 625 -4.43 -5.57 26.16
N ARG A 626 -5.74 -5.39 26.44
CA ARG A 626 -6.54 -6.41 27.13
C ARG A 626 -6.78 -7.66 26.30
N PHE A 627 -6.95 -7.50 24.99
CA PHE A 627 -7.15 -8.61 24.07
C PHE A 627 -5.92 -9.50 23.95
N LEU A 628 -4.75 -8.89 23.93
CA LEU A 628 -3.44 -9.52 23.77
C LEU A 628 -2.66 -9.61 25.09
N VAL A 629 -3.36 -9.60 26.23
CA VAL A 629 -2.74 -9.60 27.57
C VAL A 629 -1.81 -10.81 27.80
N ASN A 630 -2.10 -11.94 27.15
CA ASN A 630 -1.27 -13.14 27.17
C ASN A 630 -0.43 -13.34 25.91
N CYS A 631 -0.22 -12.30 25.09
CA CYS A 631 0.79 -12.30 24.04
C CYS A 631 1.97 -11.46 24.53
N LYS A 632 2.86 -12.05 25.34
CA LYS A 632 3.99 -11.33 25.94
C LYS A 632 5.33 -11.55 25.25
N SER A 633 5.40 -12.51 24.33
CA SER A 633 6.59 -12.76 23.54
C SER A 633 6.68 -11.81 22.35
N LYS A 634 7.92 -11.41 22.04
CA LYS A 634 8.25 -10.67 20.83
C LYS A 634 7.90 -11.51 19.59
N ASN A 635 7.39 -10.88 18.54
CA ASN A 635 7.09 -11.53 17.25
C ASN A 635 6.10 -12.72 17.35
N SER A 636 5.25 -12.76 18.38
CA SER A 636 4.25 -13.81 18.60
C SER A 636 3.09 -13.81 17.59
N LEU A 637 2.87 -12.69 16.91
CA LEU A 637 1.82 -12.47 15.91
C LEU A 637 2.48 -12.17 14.55
N GLY A 638 1.74 -12.41 13.47
CA GLY A 638 2.20 -12.14 12.11
C GLY A 638 2.27 -10.65 11.77
N THR A 639 1.41 -10.24 10.85
CA THR A 639 1.40 -8.88 10.32
C THR A 639 0.33 -8.04 11.02
N ILE A 640 0.70 -6.88 11.56
CA ILE A 640 -0.28 -5.86 11.97
C ILE A 640 -0.47 -4.85 10.86
N ILE A 641 -1.71 -4.43 10.63
CA ILE A 641 -2.05 -3.40 9.67
C ILE A 641 -2.73 -2.28 10.44
N ILE A 642 -2.21 -1.06 10.37
CA ILE A 642 -2.79 0.09 11.04
C ILE A 642 -3.56 0.88 9.99
N ASP A 643 -4.86 1.02 10.16
CA ASP A 643 -5.70 1.86 9.31
C ASP A 643 -6.05 3.17 10.03
N GLU A 644 -6.12 4.26 9.26
CA GLU A 644 -6.27 5.63 9.76
C GLU A 644 -5.17 6.00 10.78
N ALA A 645 -3.93 5.57 10.52
CA ALA A 645 -2.79 5.75 11.43
C ALA A 645 -2.46 7.21 11.76
N GLY A 646 -2.88 8.17 10.92
CA GLY A 646 -2.75 9.61 11.17
C GLY A 646 -3.48 10.10 12.42
N GLN A 647 -4.45 9.34 12.93
CA GLN A 647 -5.22 9.69 14.14
C GLN A 647 -4.84 8.88 15.37
N ALA A 648 -3.92 7.93 15.23
CA ALA A 648 -3.46 7.14 16.36
C ALA A 648 -2.27 7.86 17.01
N SER A 649 -2.28 7.97 18.33
CA SER A 649 -1.14 8.53 19.06
C SER A 649 0.04 7.54 19.03
N PRO A 650 1.30 8.00 18.91
CA PRO A 650 2.46 7.14 18.70
C PRO A 650 2.60 5.98 19.70
N HIS A 651 2.36 6.24 20.98
CA HIS A 651 2.51 5.25 22.05
C HIS A 651 1.54 4.06 21.92
N MET A 652 0.41 4.21 21.21
CA MET A 652 -0.58 3.15 21.05
C MET A 652 -0.07 1.97 20.21
N LEU A 653 0.91 2.20 19.32
CA LEU A 653 1.44 1.16 18.44
C LEU A 653 2.51 0.30 19.13
N VAL A 654 3.25 0.84 20.10
CA VAL A 654 4.50 0.24 20.59
C VAL A 654 4.33 -1.20 21.07
N GLY A 655 3.31 -1.48 21.89
CA GLY A 655 3.05 -2.84 22.38
C GLY A 655 2.56 -3.80 21.29
N ALA A 656 1.74 -3.32 20.34
CA ALA A 656 1.32 -4.14 19.21
C ALA A 656 2.50 -4.47 18.27
N LEU A 657 3.37 -3.49 18.03
CA LEU A 657 4.57 -3.61 17.21
C LEU A 657 5.56 -4.61 17.81
N PHE A 658 5.74 -4.62 19.13
CA PHE A 658 6.58 -5.61 19.82
C PHE A 658 6.11 -7.05 19.59
N ARG A 659 4.79 -7.27 19.57
CA ARG A 659 4.17 -8.60 19.38
C ARG A 659 4.14 -9.04 17.92
N ALA A 660 4.13 -8.12 16.98
CA ALA A 660 4.02 -8.42 15.55
C ALA A 660 5.39 -8.76 14.95
N GLN A 661 5.41 -9.56 13.88
CA GLN A 661 6.59 -9.75 13.05
C GLN A 661 6.78 -8.54 12.13
N LYS A 662 5.71 -8.10 11.47
CA LYS A 662 5.70 -6.99 10.50
C LYS A 662 4.56 -6.00 10.78
N ALA A 663 4.72 -4.76 10.35
CA ALA A 663 3.72 -3.70 10.43
C ALA A 663 3.56 -2.97 9.08
N ILE A 664 2.30 -2.77 8.67
CA ILE A 664 1.93 -1.93 7.53
C ILE A 664 1.08 -0.77 8.07
N VAL A 665 1.58 0.45 7.95
CA VAL A 665 0.97 1.66 8.52
C VAL A 665 0.33 2.47 7.41
N VAL A 666 -1.00 2.53 7.38
CA VAL A 666 -1.77 3.22 6.34
C VAL A 666 -2.59 4.33 6.98
N GLY A 667 -2.47 5.53 6.43
CA GLY A 667 -3.08 6.71 7.00
C GLY A 667 -2.72 7.94 6.22
N ASP A 668 -3.00 9.08 6.83
CA ASP A 668 -2.74 10.38 6.24
C ASP A 668 -2.48 11.39 7.37
N PRO A 669 -1.24 11.88 7.51
CA PRO A 669 -0.88 12.82 8.56
C PRO A 669 -1.39 14.24 8.27
N LYS A 670 -1.91 14.53 7.07
CA LYS A 670 -2.49 15.83 6.67
C LYS A 670 -4.02 15.86 6.81
N GLN A 671 -4.61 14.79 7.36
CA GLN A 671 -6.00 14.76 7.81
C GLN A 671 -6.07 15.04 9.32
N ILE A 672 -7.05 14.48 10.02
CA ILE A 672 -7.28 14.75 11.43
C ILE A 672 -6.12 14.22 12.28
N GLU A 673 -5.55 15.08 13.12
CA GLU A 673 -4.54 14.73 14.12
C GLU A 673 -5.12 13.88 15.27
N PRO A 674 -4.30 13.12 16.01
CA PRO A 674 -4.77 12.37 17.15
C PRO A 674 -5.40 13.29 18.21
N VAL A 675 -6.56 12.91 18.76
CA VAL A 675 -7.17 13.65 19.87
C VAL A 675 -6.42 13.30 21.16
N GLN A 676 -5.58 14.21 21.65
CA GLN A 676 -4.68 13.95 22.77
C GLN A 676 -5.07 14.72 24.03
N THR A 677 -5.28 13.97 25.11
CA THR A 677 -5.39 14.51 26.48
C THR A 677 -4.18 14.14 27.34
N VAL A 678 -3.50 13.04 27.02
CA VAL A 678 -2.40 12.48 27.82
C VAL A 678 -1.03 13.06 27.46
N GLN A 679 -0.81 13.49 26.21
CA GLN A 679 0.50 13.98 25.76
C GLN A 679 0.90 15.28 26.48
N ASP A 680 -0.06 16.15 26.80
CA ASP A 680 0.20 17.42 27.52
C ASP A 680 0.91 17.18 28.86
N LEU A 681 0.45 16.19 29.64
CA LEU A 681 1.08 15.78 30.90
C LEU A 681 2.48 15.18 30.74
N PHE A 682 2.72 14.42 29.67
CA PHE A 682 4.03 13.82 29.39
C PHE A 682 5.03 14.87 28.87
N VAL A 683 4.58 15.78 28.01
CA VAL A 683 5.38 16.86 27.43
C VAL A 683 5.79 17.87 28.51
N GLU A 684 4.90 18.18 29.45
CA GLU A 684 5.18 19.09 30.56
C GLU A 684 6.15 18.49 31.60
N ARG A 685 6.10 17.17 31.85
CA ARG A 685 6.90 16.52 32.90
C ARG A 685 8.22 15.90 32.43
N ILE A 686 8.32 15.43 31.19
CA ILE A 686 9.54 14.79 30.67
C ILE A 686 10.40 15.84 29.95
N GLY A 687 11.09 16.65 30.77
CA GLY A 687 12.16 17.55 30.36
C GLY A 687 13.50 16.81 30.23
N GLY A 688 13.80 16.33 29.02
CA GLY A 688 15.10 15.71 28.70
C GLY A 688 15.63 16.15 27.33
N GLU A 689 16.96 16.14 27.16
CA GLU A 689 17.61 16.35 25.87
C GLU A 689 17.16 15.29 24.83
N GLY A 690 16.98 15.68 23.57
CA GLY A 690 16.58 14.76 22.48
C GLY A 690 15.08 14.42 22.38
N ILE A 691 14.24 14.82 23.33
CA ILE A 691 12.79 14.55 23.34
C ILE A 691 11.97 15.70 22.70
N GLY A 692 12.62 16.85 22.41
CA GLY A 692 11.95 18.04 21.88
C GLY A 692 11.07 17.78 20.64
N LYS A 693 11.55 16.98 19.69
CA LYS A 693 10.80 16.62 18.48
C LYS A 693 9.54 15.81 18.78
N TYR A 694 9.53 15.02 19.87
CA TYR A 694 8.42 14.16 20.29
C TYR A 694 7.31 14.91 21.05
N ARG A 695 7.48 16.22 21.27
CA ARG A 695 6.51 17.07 21.98
C ARG A 695 5.41 17.66 21.10
N ASN A 696 5.52 17.47 19.78
CA ASN A 696 4.51 18.00 18.87
C ASN A 696 3.20 17.21 19.02
N LYS A 697 2.11 17.91 19.34
CA LYS A 697 0.75 17.36 19.52
C LYS A 697 0.19 16.76 18.22
N GLU A 698 0.72 17.18 17.07
CA GLU A 698 0.36 16.68 15.74
C GLU A 698 1.00 15.32 15.43
N LEU A 699 1.89 14.81 16.30
CA LEU A 699 2.54 13.52 16.07
C LEU A 699 1.54 12.37 16.13
N SER A 700 1.59 11.56 15.09
CA SER A 700 0.77 10.37 14.92
C SER A 700 1.62 9.13 14.71
N VAL A 701 0.98 7.96 14.77
CA VAL A 701 1.61 6.71 14.37
C VAL A 701 2.14 6.78 12.94
N GLN A 702 1.39 7.43 12.04
CA GLN A 702 1.79 7.63 10.65
C GLN A 702 3.08 8.46 10.55
N SER A 703 3.16 9.59 11.24
CA SER A 703 4.32 10.50 11.16
C SER A 703 5.64 9.83 11.58
N LEU A 704 5.62 8.99 12.64
CA LEU A 704 6.80 8.24 13.07
C LEU A 704 7.15 7.11 12.10
N ALA A 705 6.14 6.44 11.53
CA ALA A 705 6.36 5.40 10.53
C ALA A 705 6.94 6.00 9.23
N ASP A 706 6.46 7.17 8.80
CA ASP A 706 6.94 7.91 7.64
C ASP A 706 8.41 8.33 7.82
N ALA A 707 8.79 8.79 9.01
CA ALA A 707 10.16 9.18 9.33
C ALA A 707 11.18 8.02 9.24
N GLN A 708 10.72 6.76 9.26
CA GLN A 708 11.57 5.57 9.11
C GLN A 708 11.34 4.83 7.80
N ASN A 709 10.54 5.41 6.89
CA ASN A 709 10.26 4.81 5.61
C ASN A 709 11.21 5.36 4.52
N PRO A 710 12.10 4.53 3.93
CA PRO A 710 12.93 4.97 2.82
C PRO A 710 12.12 5.33 1.58
N PHE A 711 10.89 4.83 1.45
CA PHE A 711 10.03 5.03 0.27
C PHE A 711 9.02 6.13 0.55
N ALA A 712 9.40 7.37 0.27
CA ALA A 712 8.66 8.56 0.70
C ALA A 712 8.12 9.37 -0.48
N GLY A 713 7.22 10.32 -0.20
CA GLY A 713 6.85 11.41 -1.10
C GLY A 713 7.17 12.75 -0.47
N ILE A 714 7.71 13.69 -1.27
CA ILE A 714 7.96 15.06 -0.81
C ILE A 714 6.73 15.94 -1.07
N ILE A 715 6.22 16.57 -0.01
CA ILE A 715 5.17 17.58 -0.06
C ILE A 715 5.78 18.96 0.16
N LYS A 716 5.54 19.88 -0.78
CA LYS A 716 5.83 21.31 -0.61
C LYS A 716 4.66 21.97 0.12
N ASN A 717 4.91 22.50 1.31
CA ASN A 717 3.93 23.23 2.11
C ASN A 717 3.79 24.67 1.60
N LEU A 718 2.72 25.37 2.01
CA LEU A 718 2.41 26.74 1.59
C LEU A 718 3.46 27.77 2.01
N ASP A 719 4.20 27.50 3.10
CA ASP A 719 5.28 28.33 3.60
C ASP A 719 6.62 28.08 2.87
N GLY A 720 6.63 27.19 1.87
CA GLY A 720 7.82 26.79 1.12
C GLY A 720 8.66 25.70 1.78
N SER A 721 8.29 25.24 2.98
CA SER A 721 8.97 24.11 3.62
C SER A 721 8.61 22.78 2.94
N GLU A 722 9.51 21.81 3.04
CA GLU A 722 9.27 20.44 2.55
C GLU A 722 8.96 19.50 3.71
N SER A 723 7.96 18.64 3.55
CA SER A 723 7.63 17.58 4.49
C SER A 723 7.56 16.24 3.78
N TRP A 724 7.97 15.20 4.49
CA TRP A 724 7.96 13.82 3.98
C TRP A 724 6.70 13.11 4.44
N VAL A 725 6.17 12.30 3.55
CA VAL A 725 5.11 11.32 3.85
C VAL A 725 5.54 9.95 3.38
N GLY A 726 4.90 8.90 3.91
CA GLY A 726 5.12 7.53 3.47
C GLY A 726 4.80 7.32 1.99
N CYS A 727 4.92 6.09 1.51
CA CYS A 727 4.75 5.74 0.10
C CYS A 727 3.45 6.37 -0.45
N PRO A 728 3.52 7.33 -1.39
CA PRO A 728 2.40 8.22 -1.66
C PRO A 728 1.41 7.62 -2.67
N LEU A 729 0.14 7.53 -2.29
CA LEU A 729 -0.94 7.25 -3.24
C LEU A 729 -1.41 8.55 -3.89
N VAL A 730 -1.39 8.60 -5.22
CA VAL A 730 -1.57 9.87 -5.98
C VAL A 730 -2.89 10.01 -6.72
N ILE A 731 -3.53 8.90 -7.13
CA ILE A 731 -4.77 8.95 -7.92
C ILE A 731 -5.98 9.15 -6.99
N HIS A 732 -6.65 10.29 -7.13
CA HIS A 732 -7.88 10.61 -6.43
C HIS A 732 -9.12 10.28 -7.28
N ARG A 733 -10.13 9.62 -6.70
CA ARG A 733 -11.37 9.23 -7.42
C ARG A 733 -12.69 9.61 -6.72
N ARG A 734 -12.65 10.38 -5.62
CA ARG A 734 -13.82 10.59 -4.76
C ARG A 734 -14.60 11.86 -5.10
N CYS A 735 -13.95 13.01 -5.08
CA CYS A 735 -14.58 14.32 -5.14
C CYS A 735 -14.26 15.07 -6.43
N LYS A 736 -15.24 15.86 -6.88
CA LYS A 736 -15.09 16.81 -7.97
C LYS A 736 -14.40 18.08 -7.52
N ASP A 737 -14.05 18.93 -8.47
CA ASP A 737 -13.64 20.31 -8.20
C ASP A 737 -14.83 21.16 -7.77
N PRO A 738 -14.63 22.15 -6.87
CA PRO A 738 -13.36 22.64 -6.33
C PRO A 738 -12.82 21.85 -5.12
N MET A 739 -13.54 20.85 -4.59
CA MET A 739 -13.13 20.13 -3.37
C MET A 739 -11.76 19.45 -3.53
N PHE A 740 -11.52 18.82 -4.68
CA PHE A 740 -10.24 18.22 -5.01
C PHE A 740 -9.12 19.26 -5.04
N THR A 741 -9.25 20.30 -5.89
CA THR A 741 -8.23 21.35 -6.04
C THR A 741 -7.87 22.00 -4.70
N VAL A 742 -8.88 22.42 -3.92
CA VAL A 742 -8.65 23.04 -2.60
C VAL A 742 -7.89 22.10 -1.66
N SER A 743 -8.30 20.83 -1.58
CA SER A 743 -7.63 19.84 -0.74
C SER A 743 -6.18 19.59 -1.20
N ASN A 744 -5.97 19.42 -2.51
CA ASN A 744 -4.68 19.11 -3.11
C ASN A 744 -3.65 20.21 -2.92
N GLU A 745 -4.02 21.46 -3.19
CA GLU A 745 -3.14 22.61 -3.03
C GLU A 745 -2.86 22.91 -1.56
N LEU A 746 -3.89 22.88 -0.70
CA LEU A 746 -3.77 23.26 0.71
C LEU A 746 -2.96 22.27 1.54
N SER A 747 -3.12 20.96 1.28
CA SER A 747 -2.61 19.90 2.18
C SER A 747 -1.53 19.01 1.55
N TYR A 748 -1.44 18.96 0.22
CA TYR A 748 -0.61 17.98 -0.49
C TYR A 748 0.31 18.63 -1.53
N GLY A 749 0.46 19.96 -1.55
CA GLY A 749 1.40 20.63 -2.46
C GLY A 749 1.15 20.34 -3.95
N GLY A 750 -0.09 20.00 -4.30
CA GLY A 750 -0.50 19.73 -5.69
C GLY A 750 -0.11 18.35 -6.25
N PHE A 751 0.46 17.42 -5.46
CA PHE A 751 0.96 16.16 -6.05
C PHE A 751 -0.14 15.18 -6.48
N MET A 752 -1.37 15.27 -5.94
CA MET A 752 -2.46 14.33 -6.30
C MET A 752 -2.98 14.59 -7.72
N ILE A 753 -3.62 13.57 -8.27
CA ILE A 753 -4.14 13.53 -9.65
C ILE A 753 -5.63 13.19 -9.63
N ASN A 754 -6.47 14.05 -10.21
CA ASN A 754 -7.92 13.83 -10.26
C ASN A 754 -8.32 12.85 -11.38
N ARG A 755 -9.01 11.77 -11.00
CA ARG A 755 -9.64 10.77 -11.88
C ARG A 755 -11.04 10.41 -11.38
N THR A 756 -11.73 11.35 -10.72
CA THR A 756 -13.11 11.18 -10.27
C THR A 756 -14.03 10.95 -11.47
N MET A 757 -14.78 9.85 -11.43
CA MET A 757 -15.77 9.52 -12.47
C MET A 757 -17.07 10.27 -12.23
N ASN A 758 -17.82 10.53 -13.31
CA ASN A 758 -19.16 11.09 -13.17
C ASN A 758 -20.06 10.10 -12.41
N PRO A 759 -20.83 10.57 -11.41
CA PRO A 759 -21.72 9.70 -10.65
C PRO A 759 -22.82 9.17 -11.57
N LYS A 760 -23.26 7.92 -11.31
CA LYS A 760 -24.39 7.30 -12.04
C LYS A 760 -25.68 8.11 -11.92
N GLU A 761 -25.90 8.70 -10.75
CA GLU A 761 -27.04 9.56 -10.43
C GLU A 761 -26.53 10.92 -9.92
N PRO A 762 -26.24 11.89 -10.82
CA PRO A 762 -25.76 13.20 -10.43
C PRO A 762 -26.83 14.03 -9.73
N ILE A 763 -26.41 14.88 -8.79
CA ILE A 763 -27.29 15.89 -8.19
C ILE A 763 -27.48 17.06 -9.16
N ASP A 764 -28.71 17.56 -9.23
CA ASP A 764 -29.05 18.84 -9.85
C ASP A 764 -28.77 19.97 -8.82
N PRO A 765 -27.68 20.74 -8.99
CA PRO A 765 -27.22 21.69 -7.99
C PRO A 765 -28.07 22.96 -8.00
N CYS A 766 -28.45 23.45 -6.82
CA CYS A 766 -29.08 24.77 -6.73
C CYS A 766 -28.19 25.89 -7.30
N LYS A 767 -26.88 25.76 -7.09
CA LYS A 767 -25.80 26.62 -7.59
C LYS A 767 -24.51 25.80 -7.59
N GLU A 768 -23.52 26.20 -8.39
CA GLU A 768 -22.17 25.63 -8.25
C GLU A 768 -21.63 25.80 -6.83
N SER A 769 -20.64 24.97 -6.47
CA SER A 769 -19.96 25.03 -5.18
C SER A 769 -19.49 26.46 -4.89
N CYS A 770 -19.87 27.02 -3.74
CA CYS A 770 -19.63 28.43 -3.44
C CYS A 770 -19.57 28.74 -1.94
N TRP A 771 -19.02 29.91 -1.62
CA TRP A 771 -19.14 30.54 -0.31
C TRP A 771 -20.41 31.38 -0.24
N ILE A 772 -21.22 31.14 0.78
CA ILE A 772 -22.46 31.85 1.08
C ILE A 772 -22.20 32.71 2.31
N THR A 773 -22.08 34.01 2.06
CA THR A 773 -21.92 35.03 3.11
C THR A 773 -23.24 35.74 3.40
N TYR A 774 -23.29 36.48 4.50
CA TYR A 774 -24.45 37.22 4.99
C TYR A 774 -24.00 38.48 5.73
N ASP A 775 -24.89 39.46 5.85
CA ASP A 775 -24.61 40.66 6.63
C ASP A 775 -24.61 40.36 8.13
N ALA A 776 -23.41 40.38 8.74
CA ALA A 776 -23.21 40.11 10.16
C ALA A 776 -23.42 41.35 11.06
N SER A 777 -23.65 42.55 10.50
CA SER A 777 -23.67 43.82 11.25
C SER A 777 -24.74 43.88 12.34
N ASN A 778 -25.85 43.16 12.18
CA ASN A 778 -26.98 43.15 13.10
C ASN A 778 -26.99 41.94 14.06
N ILE A 779 -25.95 41.10 14.05
CA ILE A 779 -25.83 39.93 14.92
C ILE A 779 -25.03 40.32 16.16
N GLY A 780 -25.67 40.27 17.34
CA GLY A 780 -25.00 40.61 18.60
C GLY A 780 -23.79 39.71 18.88
N SER A 781 -22.69 40.31 19.33
CA SER A 781 -21.45 39.61 19.62
C SER A 781 -21.63 38.64 20.79
N ASN A 782 -21.27 37.37 20.59
CA ASN A 782 -21.32 36.36 21.63
C ASN A 782 -19.91 36.06 22.17
N THR A 783 -19.62 36.51 23.38
CA THR A 783 -18.34 36.26 24.08
C THR A 783 -18.29 34.88 24.76
N GLY A 784 -19.38 34.12 24.72
CA GLY A 784 -19.48 32.78 25.31
C GLY A 784 -18.81 31.67 24.50
N LYS A 785 -18.83 30.44 25.02
CA LYS A 785 -18.35 29.23 24.33
C LYS A 785 -19.25 28.78 23.17
N ASP A 786 -20.47 29.33 23.06
CA ASP A 786 -21.39 28.98 21.99
C ASP A 786 -21.06 29.74 20.70
N ARG A 787 -20.67 28.99 19.68
CA ARG A 787 -20.31 29.48 18.35
C ARG A 787 -21.44 29.43 17.31
N TYR A 788 -22.63 28.97 17.69
CA TYR A 788 -23.76 28.83 16.76
C TYR A 788 -24.37 30.19 16.39
N ILE A 789 -24.54 30.41 15.08
CA ILE A 789 -25.21 31.59 14.52
C ILE A 789 -26.52 31.14 13.87
N GLN A 790 -27.65 31.59 14.40
CA GLN A 790 -28.96 31.16 13.94
C GLN A 790 -29.21 31.48 12.46
N LEU A 791 -28.71 32.61 11.96
CA LEU A 791 -28.82 32.99 10.55
C LEU A 791 -28.11 31.98 9.61
N GLN A 792 -26.93 31.49 9.99
CA GLN A 792 -26.26 30.41 9.24
C GLN A 792 -27.13 29.14 9.18
N GLY A 793 -27.79 28.79 10.29
CA GLY A 793 -28.74 27.68 10.35
C GLY A 793 -29.96 27.88 9.44
N GLN A 794 -30.51 29.09 9.38
CA GLN A 794 -31.61 29.43 8.48
C GLN A 794 -31.20 29.28 7.01
N ILE A 795 -30.05 29.83 6.62
CA ILE A 795 -29.49 29.71 5.27
C ILE A 795 -29.27 28.24 4.91
N ALA A 796 -28.67 27.45 5.81
CA ALA A 796 -28.44 26.03 5.58
C ALA A 796 -29.75 25.26 5.38
N PHE A 797 -30.77 25.55 6.18
CA PHE A 797 -32.09 24.93 6.02
C PHE A 797 -32.74 25.29 4.68
N GLU A 798 -32.70 26.56 4.28
CA GLU A 798 -33.24 26.98 2.98
C GLU A 798 -32.51 26.29 1.81
N LEU A 799 -31.18 26.17 1.90
CA LEU A 799 -30.37 25.47 0.91
C LEU A 799 -30.74 23.98 0.82
N ILE A 800 -30.92 23.30 1.96
CA ILE A 800 -31.39 21.91 2.00
C ILE A 800 -32.73 21.78 1.28
N GLN A 801 -33.69 22.65 1.55
CA GLN A 801 -35.01 22.59 0.91
C GLN A 801 -34.92 22.80 -0.61
N LYS A 802 -34.07 23.73 -1.08
CA LYS A 802 -33.83 23.94 -2.52
C LYS A 802 -33.18 22.73 -3.21
N LEU A 803 -32.22 22.07 -2.55
CA LEU A 803 -31.57 20.86 -3.06
C LEU A 803 -32.55 19.68 -3.12
N ARG A 804 -33.41 19.53 -2.11
CA ARG A 804 -34.44 18.49 -2.05
C ARG A 804 -35.54 18.66 -3.08
N ALA A 805 -35.93 19.90 -3.37
CA ALA A 805 -36.95 20.20 -4.39
C ALA A 805 -36.54 19.78 -5.81
N ARG A 806 -35.23 19.54 -6.04
CA ARG A 806 -34.69 19.12 -7.34
C ARG A 806 -34.56 17.61 -7.42
N ASN A 807 -33.59 17.03 -6.71
CA ASN A 807 -33.39 15.57 -6.68
C ASN A 807 -32.47 15.07 -5.53
N THR A 808 -32.11 15.92 -4.57
CA THR A 808 -31.19 15.51 -3.49
C THR A 808 -31.94 14.86 -2.34
N LYS A 809 -31.44 13.72 -1.84
CA LYS A 809 -32.01 13.03 -0.65
C LYS A 809 -31.33 13.53 0.62
N PHE A 810 -32.02 13.48 1.77
CA PHE A 810 -31.42 13.89 3.04
C PHE A 810 -30.13 13.13 3.37
N LYS A 811 -30.14 11.80 3.16
CA LYS A 811 -28.96 10.95 3.38
C LYS A 811 -27.71 11.37 2.58
N ASP A 812 -27.90 12.09 1.47
CA ASP A 812 -26.84 12.56 0.57
C ASP A 812 -26.29 13.93 0.96
N ILE A 813 -26.80 14.54 2.04
CA ILE A 813 -26.37 15.84 2.57
C ILE A 813 -25.72 15.67 3.94
N PHE A 814 -24.51 16.20 4.11
CA PHE A 814 -23.85 16.37 5.40
C PHE A 814 -23.76 17.83 5.80
N ILE A 815 -23.97 18.09 7.09
CA ILE A 815 -23.69 19.39 7.74
C ILE A 815 -22.46 19.21 8.62
N ILE A 816 -21.36 19.79 8.16
CA ILE A 816 -20.07 19.70 8.85
C ILE A 816 -19.76 21.07 9.45
N THR A 817 -19.19 21.08 10.65
CA THR A 817 -18.76 22.31 11.31
C THR A 817 -17.50 22.05 12.15
N PRO A 818 -16.62 23.04 12.37
CA PRO A 818 -15.51 22.89 13.29
C PRO A 818 -15.95 22.80 14.77
N PHE A 819 -17.15 23.25 15.13
CA PHE A 819 -17.55 23.40 16.54
C PHE A 819 -18.75 22.53 16.94
N THR A 820 -18.63 21.84 18.08
CA THR A 820 -19.71 21.02 18.65
C THR A 820 -20.96 21.83 18.97
N SER A 821 -20.80 23.09 19.42
CA SER A 821 -21.92 23.98 19.71
C SER A 821 -22.73 24.34 18.46
N VAL A 822 -22.07 24.53 17.31
CA VAL A 822 -22.72 24.82 16.02
C VAL A 822 -23.53 23.61 15.56
N ALA A 823 -22.96 22.40 15.65
CA ALA A 823 -23.66 21.17 15.29
C ALA A 823 -24.89 20.96 16.19
N TYR A 824 -24.75 21.17 17.51
CA TYR A 824 -25.85 21.09 18.46
C TYR A 824 -26.93 22.14 18.20
N GLY A 825 -26.52 23.39 17.98
CA GLY A 825 -27.41 24.52 17.67
C GLY A 825 -28.24 24.26 16.42
N PHE A 826 -27.60 23.76 15.35
CA PHE A 826 -28.30 23.41 14.12
C PHE A 826 -29.26 22.23 14.31
N LYS A 827 -28.88 21.18 15.05
CA LYS A 827 -29.79 20.08 15.41
C LYS A 827 -31.02 20.58 16.18
N LYS A 828 -30.83 21.51 17.11
CA LYS A 828 -31.92 22.11 17.89
C LYS A 828 -32.83 22.96 16.99
N TYR A 829 -32.25 23.73 16.08
CA TYR A 829 -32.99 24.53 15.12
C TYR A 829 -33.86 23.65 14.20
N ILE A 830 -33.32 22.62 13.57
CA ILE A 830 -34.12 21.69 12.74
C ILE A 830 -35.24 21.01 13.54
N LYS A 831 -34.98 20.64 14.80
CA LYS A 831 -36.02 20.07 15.68
C LYS A 831 -37.13 21.06 16.06
N SER A 832 -36.87 22.37 15.99
CA SER A 832 -37.85 23.41 16.30
C SER A 832 -38.80 23.74 15.14
N ILE A 833 -38.42 23.35 13.91
CA ILE A 833 -39.24 23.53 12.71
C ILE A 833 -40.29 22.41 12.64
N SER A 834 -41.51 22.74 12.23
CA SER A 834 -42.58 21.74 12.05
C SER A 834 -42.19 20.69 11.00
N ASP A 835 -42.53 19.42 11.24
CA ASP A 835 -42.22 18.31 10.35
C ASP A 835 -42.85 18.46 8.96
N ASP A 836 -43.98 19.16 8.87
CA ASP A 836 -44.64 19.49 7.60
C ASP A 836 -43.82 20.48 6.76
N ILE A 837 -43.14 21.43 7.41
CA ILE A 837 -42.31 22.44 6.73
C ILE A 837 -41.01 21.80 6.22
N VAL A 838 -40.43 20.90 7.02
CA VAL A 838 -39.24 20.15 6.60
C VAL A 838 -39.61 19.11 5.53
N ASN A 839 -40.87 18.66 5.51
CA ASN A 839 -41.38 17.63 4.60
C ASN A 839 -40.57 16.33 4.72
N TRP A 840 -40.54 15.76 5.94
CA TRP A 840 -39.88 14.48 6.21
C TRP A 840 -40.64 13.32 5.58
N THR A 841 -39.95 12.48 4.82
CA THR A 841 -40.49 11.21 4.35
C THR A 841 -40.09 10.06 5.28
N LYS A 842 -40.78 8.92 5.18
CA LYS A 842 -40.39 7.70 5.91
C LYS A 842 -38.97 7.24 5.56
N GLU A 843 -38.54 7.46 4.32
CA GLU A 843 -37.21 7.08 3.82
C GLU A 843 -36.09 7.97 4.37
N ASP A 844 -36.41 9.23 4.73
CA ASP A 844 -35.41 10.18 5.23
C ASP A 844 -34.88 9.84 6.62
N ASN A 845 -35.64 9.05 7.38
CA ASN A 845 -35.31 8.62 8.75
C ASN A 845 -34.71 9.76 9.59
N LYS A 846 -35.55 10.73 9.94
CA LYS A 846 -35.22 11.97 10.66
C LYS A 846 -34.25 11.74 11.84
N LYS A 847 -34.49 10.70 12.65
CA LYS A 847 -33.69 10.43 13.84
C LYS A 847 -32.24 10.10 13.47
N ASP A 848 -32.06 9.23 12.48
CA ASP A 848 -30.74 8.78 12.07
C ASP A 848 -30.00 9.90 11.35
N TRP A 849 -30.67 10.65 10.46
CA TRP A 849 -30.05 11.81 9.80
C TRP A 849 -29.57 12.87 10.80
N LEU A 850 -30.39 13.23 11.80
CA LEU A 850 -29.98 14.20 12.83
C LEU A 850 -28.77 13.73 13.67
N ASN A 851 -28.57 12.42 13.80
CA ASN A 851 -27.47 11.85 14.57
C ASN A 851 -26.21 11.67 13.73
N ASP A 852 -26.36 11.19 12.49
CA ASP A 852 -25.26 10.72 11.64
C ASP A 852 -24.82 11.71 10.56
N ASN A 853 -25.68 12.66 10.17
CA ASN A 853 -25.45 13.59 9.05
C ASN A 853 -25.22 15.05 9.51
N ILE A 854 -25.21 15.32 10.82
CA ILE A 854 -24.83 16.62 11.39
C ILE A 854 -23.80 16.42 12.50
N GLY A 855 -22.65 17.07 12.41
CA GLY A 855 -21.56 16.86 13.37
C GLY A 855 -20.31 17.69 13.11
N THR A 856 -19.28 17.39 13.88
CA THR A 856 -17.96 18.01 13.69
C THR A 856 -17.14 17.28 12.63
N VAL A 857 -16.02 17.86 12.20
CA VAL A 857 -15.07 17.22 11.27
C VAL A 857 -14.70 15.79 11.71
N HIS A 858 -14.45 15.56 13.01
CA HIS A 858 -14.18 14.24 13.59
C HIS A 858 -15.31 13.23 13.43
N THR A 859 -16.57 13.69 13.39
CA THR A 859 -17.75 12.82 13.30
C THR A 859 -17.91 12.18 11.92
N PHE A 860 -17.42 12.86 10.86
CA PHE A 860 -17.62 12.44 9.47
C PHE A 860 -16.44 11.70 8.87
N GLN A 861 -15.39 11.49 9.64
CA GLN A 861 -14.22 10.82 9.13
C GLN A 861 -14.55 9.38 8.69
N GLY A 862 -14.05 8.99 7.52
CA GLY A 862 -14.40 7.75 6.84
C GLY A 862 -15.81 7.71 6.22
N LYS A 863 -16.67 8.72 6.45
CA LYS A 863 -17.96 8.89 5.75
C LYS A 863 -17.79 9.76 4.51
N GLU A 864 -18.80 9.78 3.65
CA GLU A 864 -18.88 10.61 2.44
C GLU A 864 -20.35 10.87 2.08
N ALA A 865 -20.61 12.01 1.46
CA ALA A 865 -21.93 12.44 1.01
C ALA A 865 -21.83 13.11 -0.36
N LYS A 866 -22.93 13.17 -1.11
CA LYS A 866 -22.92 13.88 -2.40
C LYS A 866 -22.75 15.39 -2.21
N VAL A 867 -23.39 15.95 -1.17
CA VAL A 867 -23.29 17.37 -0.80
C VAL A 867 -22.77 17.54 0.62
N VAL A 868 -21.86 18.48 0.81
CA VAL A 868 -21.47 18.99 2.14
C VAL A 868 -21.84 20.45 2.25
N ILE A 869 -22.51 20.80 3.36
CA ILE A 869 -22.66 22.18 3.80
C ILE A 869 -21.71 22.37 4.98
N TYR A 870 -20.66 23.15 4.77
CA TYR A 870 -19.66 23.47 5.79
C TYR A 870 -20.04 24.77 6.51
N MET A 871 -20.56 24.63 7.72
CA MET A 871 -21.05 25.73 8.55
C MET A 871 -19.97 26.18 9.53
N LEU A 872 -19.39 27.34 9.30
CA LEU A 872 -18.22 27.80 10.07
C LEU A 872 -18.56 28.24 11.49
N GLY A 873 -19.79 28.73 11.72
CA GLY A 873 -20.10 29.50 12.93
C GLY A 873 -19.24 30.76 13.02
N CYS A 874 -19.12 31.31 14.24
CA CYS A 874 -18.29 32.48 14.59
C CYS A 874 -18.57 33.78 13.79
N GLN A 875 -18.27 34.93 14.42
CA GLN A 875 -18.30 36.23 13.77
C GLN A 875 -16.87 36.72 13.54
N SER A 876 -16.64 37.50 12.48
CA SER A 876 -15.34 38.11 12.17
C SER A 876 -15.04 39.39 12.98
N ASP A 877 -15.86 39.71 13.99
CA ASP A 877 -15.79 40.91 14.83
C ASP A 877 -14.61 40.96 15.83
N GLY A 878 -13.70 39.96 15.76
CA GLY A 878 -12.55 39.82 16.63
C GLY A 878 -12.81 39.05 17.95
N SER A 879 -14.07 38.88 18.36
CA SER A 879 -14.44 38.17 19.61
C SER A 879 -14.13 36.66 19.57
N ALA A 880 -14.05 36.10 18.36
CA ALA A 880 -13.83 34.68 18.11
C ALA A 880 -12.45 34.36 17.50
N ASN A 881 -11.51 35.31 17.46
CA ASN A 881 -10.20 35.12 16.80
C ASN A 881 -9.43 33.87 17.23
N GLY A 882 -9.47 33.52 18.52
CA GLY A 882 -8.83 32.29 19.01
C GLY A 882 -9.47 31.01 18.46
N ALA A 883 -10.80 30.99 18.30
CA ALA A 883 -11.53 29.87 17.73
C ALA A 883 -11.35 29.79 16.20
N ILE A 884 -11.28 30.93 15.52
CA ILE A 884 -10.98 30.99 14.07
C ILE A 884 -9.57 30.46 13.81
N LYS A 885 -8.57 30.88 14.59
CA LYS A 885 -7.19 30.39 14.48
C LYS A 885 -7.02 28.90 14.74
N TRP A 886 -7.95 28.27 15.46
CA TRP A 886 -7.94 26.83 15.70
C TRP A 886 -8.31 26.03 14.45
N VAL A 887 -9.09 26.60 13.53
CA VAL A 887 -9.46 25.94 12.26
C VAL A 887 -8.25 25.97 11.32
N ASN A 888 -7.53 24.84 11.25
CA ASN A 888 -6.35 24.66 10.41
C ASN A 888 -6.66 24.02 9.05
N ALA A 889 -5.62 23.85 8.22
CA ALA A 889 -5.74 23.21 6.90
C ALA A 889 -6.31 21.78 6.97
N ASN A 890 -5.94 21.01 7.98
CA ASN A 890 -6.40 19.64 8.20
C ASN A 890 -7.93 19.58 8.38
N ASN A 891 -8.52 20.53 9.13
CA ASN A 891 -9.98 20.63 9.30
C ASN A 891 -10.70 20.88 7.98
N VAL A 892 -10.21 21.84 7.19
CA VAL A 892 -10.78 22.20 5.88
C VAL A 892 -10.65 21.02 4.90
N ASN A 893 -9.47 20.40 4.83
CA ASN A 893 -9.19 19.23 4.00
C ASN A 893 -10.20 18.12 4.26
N VAL A 894 -10.44 17.77 5.53
CA VAL A 894 -11.38 16.70 5.86
C VAL A 894 -12.82 17.09 5.49
N ALA A 895 -13.26 18.31 5.82
CA ALA A 895 -14.61 18.78 5.51
C ALA A 895 -14.90 18.76 4.00
N PHE A 896 -13.98 19.27 3.19
CA PHE A 896 -14.13 19.35 1.73
C PHE A 896 -14.10 17.96 1.09
N THR A 897 -13.21 17.08 1.54
CA THR A 897 -13.07 15.71 0.99
C THR A 897 -14.18 14.75 1.41
N ARG A 898 -15.16 15.20 2.22
CA ARG A 898 -16.40 14.47 2.48
C ARG A 898 -17.44 14.64 1.37
N ALA A 899 -17.39 15.75 0.61
CA ALA A 899 -18.30 15.99 -0.50
C ALA A 899 -17.81 15.28 -1.76
N LYS A 900 -18.70 14.53 -2.43
CA LYS A 900 -18.40 13.94 -3.74
C LYS A 900 -18.67 14.90 -4.89
N GLU A 901 -19.78 15.65 -4.83
CA GLU A 901 -20.26 16.45 -5.95
C GLU A 901 -20.24 17.95 -5.67
N TYR A 902 -20.79 18.41 -4.54
CA TYR A 902 -20.88 19.84 -4.24
C TYR A 902 -20.52 20.18 -2.78
N VAL A 903 -19.87 21.33 -2.60
CA VAL A 903 -19.61 21.92 -1.29
C VAL A 903 -20.16 23.34 -1.22
N TYR A 904 -20.86 23.65 -0.13
CA TYR A 904 -21.34 24.99 0.18
C TYR A 904 -20.77 25.42 1.51
N VAL A 905 -20.01 26.51 1.53
CA VAL A 905 -19.47 27.06 2.78
C VAL A 905 -20.40 28.17 3.25
N ILE A 906 -20.82 28.14 4.51
CA ILE A 906 -21.66 29.19 5.11
C ILE A 906 -20.86 29.84 6.23
N GLY A 907 -20.55 31.12 6.07
CA GLY A 907 -19.75 31.87 7.03
C GLY A 907 -19.61 33.34 6.66
N ASP A 908 -19.23 34.13 7.66
CA ASP A 908 -18.84 35.54 7.52
C ASP A 908 -17.52 35.63 6.74
N ALA A 909 -17.47 36.49 5.72
CA ALA A 909 -16.45 36.47 4.67
C ALA A 909 -15.28 37.44 4.91
#